data_AF-A0A937R8L8-F1
#
_entry.id   AF-A0A937R8L8-F1
#
_cell.length_a   1.000
_cell.length_b   1.000
_cell.length_c   1.000
_cell.angle_alpha   90.00
_cell.angle_beta   90.00
_cell.angle_gamma   90.00
#
_symmetry.space_group_name_H-M   'P 1'
#
loop_
_entity.id
_entity.type
_entity.pdbx_description
1 polymer ?
#
loop_
_entity_poly.entity_id
_entity_poly.type
_entity_poly.pdbx_seq_one_letter_code
_entity_poly.pdbx_strand_id
1 'polypeptide(L)'
;MRRISSVCALYLLLVTVCSFVLPSRVGAVITACANAIGCLVAATCLVWTGWRARGADRRWRLITGLAAVPLGLTSVWHVRWAFDHGSAVAVNPPTAVDAALLIVALSLAGLLTFPTDPLDSLDRRIGASQNAHRWYVIMVLDSLVVVGAVALLVWSTMLKSLARAQHIDTSGLVSYVVATIGYMILLSGVVLLSTFRRPRSRPVLALLGAGLSVILLCMTIYLFVIVMGGRSISPAVDVLAAAGWTMILLACLVPVPRLAAPAQPCSPQTLWIQAVLPYLAIGAAGGLAAIQLIVDGAIGSVETYVLLGLLLLIMARQMTMLGENTRLLALVRRSQRELHHQAFHDPLTGLANRALFADRLEHTLASRDSGPFALAFCDLDDFKRINDTLGHAAGDELLRITAARLRDAVRSGDTVARLGGDEFALLLEGGGEDPEAVCRRLATTIRTPCTLMGHSRPIGASLGLVLADPTRHPAAETLLRDADLAMYEAKRAGKGGLVVYSSDLSTPESAPQMRADLDRALRADDPDNALEVRYRPVVDLRTWRTVAVETIPCWSRGHLREPAFEPLYRLADEAGLAMPLLDFIFRRVCRDMCARGSRGSRVASVPVFVTVPIDRDLEDTPVAGVADLLADRGLPARSIILTLMSGHGLPDLSVAAPALRRLGARDIRLALDGAGGDQSTLAAWYEVPIQIVRLDRRLTRLGDVSTRGRIDLVREALLALAARLGLTVVATGLDAPAQARSLAAAGCHLGTGPLCGPPRPMEDVFVAAEHRRLGRHGLRPGRGPPVSLLRGRRSRHPRAGP
;
A
#
# COMPACT_ATOMS: atom_id res chain seq x y z
N MET A 1 5.61 -38.28 33.54
CA MET A 1 6.38 -39.05 32.53
C MET A 1 7.46 -39.93 33.12
N ARG A 2 8.48 -39.40 33.81
CA ARG A 2 9.57 -40.22 34.39
C ARG A 2 9.07 -41.39 35.27
N ARG A 3 8.12 -41.14 36.17
CA ARG A 3 7.52 -42.21 37.01
C ARG A 3 6.81 -43.30 36.19
N ILE A 4 6.16 -42.93 35.10
CA ILE A 4 5.42 -43.89 34.25
C ILE A 4 6.39 -44.70 33.38
N SER A 5 7.44 -44.08 32.83
CA SER A 5 8.46 -44.85 32.09
C SER A 5 9.19 -45.84 32.99
N SER A 6 9.45 -45.49 34.26
CA SER A 6 9.99 -46.42 35.25
C SER A 6 9.05 -47.61 35.52
N VAL A 7 7.74 -47.37 35.59
CA VAL A 7 6.74 -48.45 35.74
C VAL A 7 6.69 -49.34 34.50
N CYS A 8 6.71 -48.77 33.29
CA CYS A 8 6.77 -49.56 32.05
C CYS A 8 8.06 -50.38 31.94
N ALA A 9 9.20 -49.82 32.35
CA ALA A 9 10.48 -50.53 32.36
C ALA A 9 10.49 -51.68 33.38
N LEU A 10 9.96 -51.44 34.59
CA LEU A 10 9.82 -52.48 35.61
C LEU A 10 8.86 -53.58 35.15
N TYR A 11 7.76 -53.22 34.50
CA TYR A 11 6.82 -54.16 33.90
C TYR A 11 7.50 -55.07 32.86
N LEU A 12 8.24 -54.49 31.90
CA LEU A 12 8.95 -55.27 30.89
C LEU A 12 10.04 -56.15 31.50
N LEU A 13 10.77 -55.66 32.51
CA LEU A 13 11.76 -56.43 33.24
C LEU A 13 11.12 -57.64 33.93
N LEU A 14 9.98 -57.44 34.61
CA LEU A 14 9.27 -58.52 35.29
C LEU A 14 8.75 -59.56 34.30
N VAL A 15 8.15 -59.13 33.19
CA VAL A 15 7.65 -60.05 32.15
C VAL A 15 8.80 -60.85 31.55
N THR A 16 9.95 -60.21 31.29
CA THR A 16 11.15 -60.88 30.74
C THR A 16 11.71 -61.90 31.73
N VAL A 17 11.93 -61.51 33.00
CA VAL A 17 12.48 -62.44 34.01
C VAL A 17 11.55 -63.63 34.20
N CYS A 18 10.24 -63.39 34.34
CA CYS A 18 9.26 -64.46 34.51
C CYS A 18 9.16 -65.36 33.27
N SER A 19 9.23 -64.81 32.05
CA SER A 19 9.08 -65.59 30.82
C SER A 19 10.26 -66.52 30.53
N PHE A 20 11.48 -66.17 30.98
CA PHE A 20 12.69 -66.95 30.75
C PHE A 20 13.06 -67.89 31.91
N VAL A 21 12.65 -67.57 33.14
CA VAL A 21 12.98 -68.38 34.33
C VAL A 21 11.96 -69.50 34.56
N LEU A 22 10.70 -69.29 34.18
CA LEU A 22 9.62 -70.27 34.40
C LEU A 22 9.53 -71.30 33.27
N PRO A 23 8.90 -72.48 33.51
CA PRO A 23 8.70 -73.48 32.47
C PRO A 23 8.00 -72.89 31.23
N SER A 24 8.38 -73.35 30.03
CA SER A 24 7.94 -72.78 28.74
C SER A 24 6.41 -72.60 28.62
N ARG A 25 5.61 -73.53 29.15
CA ARG A 25 4.14 -73.43 29.20
C ARG A 25 3.66 -72.26 30.07
N VAL A 26 4.26 -72.10 31.25
CA VAL A 26 3.94 -71.00 32.19
C VAL A 26 4.43 -69.66 31.62
N GLY A 27 5.61 -69.66 30.99
CA GLY A 27 6.15 -68.52 30.27
C GLY A 27 5.20 -68.02 29.18
N ALA A 28 4.65 -68.92 28.35
CA ALA A 28 3.71 -68.57 27.28
C ALA A 28 2.40 -67.95 27.82
N VAL A 29 1.87 -68.46 28.94
CA VAL A 29 0.69 -67.87 29.59
C VAL A 29 1.01 -66.49 30.15
N ILE A 30 2.16 -66.31 30.79
CA ILE A 30 2.59 -65.03 31.36
C ILE A 30 2.77 -63.99 30.25
N THR A 31 3.41 -64.34 29.15
CA THR A 31 3.62 -63.41 28.04
C THR A 31 2.32 -63.09 27.29
N ALA A 32 1.40 -64.05 27.14
CA ALA A 32 0.06 -63.79 26.59
C ALA A 32 -0.74 -62.84 27.50
N CYS A 33 -0.72 -63.08 28.83
CA CYS A 33 -1.34 -62.19 29.81
C CYS A 33 -0.71 -60.79 29.78
N ALA A 34 0.61 -60.70 29.67
CA ALA A 34 1.32 -59.44 29.55
C ALA A 34 0.90 -58.67 28.28
N ASN A 35 0.82 -59.33 27.13
CA ASN A 35 0.35 -58.69 25.90
C ASN A 35 -1.10 -58.20 26.02
N ALA A 36 -1.99 -59.00 26.62
CA ALA A 36 -3.37 -58.61 26.88
C ALA A 36 -3.48 -57.40 27.83
N ILE A 37 -2.73 -57.41 28.93
CA ILE A 37 -2.68 -56.30 29.89
C ILE A 37 -2.12 -55.04 29.24
N GLY A 38 -0.99 -55.14 28.53
CA GLY A 38 -0.37 -54.01 27.84
C GLY A 38 -1.32 -53.35 26.84
N CYS A 39 -2.02 -54.16 26.06
CA CYS A 39 -3.05 -53.71 25.13
C CYS A 39 -4.23 -53.02 25.84
N LEU A 40 -4.84 -53.66 26.84
CA LEU A 40 -6.00 -53.13 27.57
C LEU A 40 -5.66 -51.84 28.33
N VAL A 41 -4.45 -51.72 28.88
CA VAL A 41 -3.98 -50.50 29.56
C VAL A 41 -3.76 -49.38 28.53
N ALA A 42 -3.19 -49.67 27.36
CA ALA A 42 -3.07 -48.69 26.28
C ALA A 42 -4.45 -48.20 25.80
N ALA A 43 -5.39 -49.13 25.62
CA ALA A 43 -6.78 -48.87 25.22
C ALA A 43 -7.52 -47.95 26.18
N THR A 44 -7.52 -48.31 27.47
CA THR A 44 -8.20 -47.55 28.52
C THR A 44 -7.57 -46.16 28.69
N CYS A 45 -6.24 -46.06 28.57
CA CYS A 45 -5.55 -44.79 28.58
C CYS A 45 -5.90 -43.91 27.36
N LEU A 46 -6.05 -44.47 26.16
CA LEU A 46 -6.49 -43.75 24.96
C LEU A 46 -7.89 -43.16 25.15
N VAL A 47 -8.84 -43.96 25.64
CA VAL A 47 -10.20 -43.50 25.91
C VAL A 47 -10.18 -42.44 27.00
N TRP A 48 -9.51 -42.69 28.13
CA TRP A 48 -9.47 -41.77 29.26
C TRP A 48 -8.84 -40.41 28.92
N THR A 49 -7.71 -40.42 28.22
CA THR A 49 -7.06 -39.18 27.76
C THR A 49 -7.87 -38.49 26.65
N GLY A 50 -8.52 -39.25 25.78
CA GLY A 50 -9.43 -38.74 24.75
C GLY A 50 -10.67 -38.04 25.31
N TRP A 51 -11.26 -38.55 26.38
CA TRP A 51 -12.40 -37.91 27.07
C TRP A 51 -12.05 -36.54 27.66
N ARG A 52 -10.78 -36.31 28.01
CA ARG A 52 -10.28 -35.04 28.54
C ARG A 52 -9.75 -34.09 27.46
N ALA A 53 -9.47 -34.59 26.27
CA ALA A 53 -8.98 -33.82 25.14
C ALA A 53 -10.12 -33.07 24.41
N ARG A 54 -9.77 -32.12 23.54
CA ARG A 54 -10.73 -31.38 22.69
C ARG A 54 -10.28 -31.36 21.23
N GLY A 55 -11.22 -31.13 20.31
CA GLY A 55 -10.93 -30.98 18.87
C GLY A 55 -10.36 -32.24 18.23
N ALA A 56 -9.35 -32.08 17.37
CA ALA A 56 -8.67 -33.19 16.69
C ALA A 56 -7.99 -34.15 17.67
N ASP A 57 -7.44 -33.65 18.78
CA ASP A 57 -6.79 -34.48 19.81
C ASP A 57 -7.78 -35.45 20.51
N ARG A 58 -9.05 -35.05 20.64
CA ARG A 58 -10.13 -35.93 21.13
C ARG A 58 -10.47 -37.02 20.12
N ARG A 59 -10.57 -36.66 18.83
CA ARG A 59 -11.03 -37.56 17.77
C ARG A 59 -10.09 -38.74 17.59
N TRP A 60 -8.79 -38.50 17.40
CA TRP A 60 -7.85 -39.60 17.17
C TRP A 60 -7.75 -40.53 18.38
N ARG A 61 -7.69 -39.99 19.60
CA ARG A 61 -7.59 -40.79 20.84
C ARG A 61 -8.81 -41.68 21.06
N LEU A 62 -10.02 -41.16 20.83
CA LEU A 62 -11.26 -41.94 20.98
C LEU A 62 -11.41 -43.00 19.88
N ILE A 63 -11.13 -42.64 18.63
CA ILE A 63 -11.27 -43.58 17.50
C ILE A 63 -10.23 -44.71 17.60
N THR A 64 -8.96 -44.40 17.92
CA THR A 64 -7.94 -45.41 18.18
C THR A 64 -8.25 -46.20 19.46
N GLY A 65 -8.85 -45.58 20.48
CA GLY A 65 -9.33 -46.28 21.68
C GLY A 65 -10.47 -47.27 21.39
N LEU A 66 -11.37 -46.95 20.46
CA LEU A 66 -12.44 -47.86 20.02
C LEU A 66 -11.87 -49.09 19.29
N ALA A 67 -10.76 -48.93 18.55
CA ALA A 67 -10.06 -50.05 17.91
C ALA A 67 -9.58 -51.11 18.91
N ALA A 68 -9.48 -50.75 20.19
CA ALA A 68 -8.95 -51.64 21.20
C ALA A 68 -9.97 -52.63 21.80
N VAL A 69 -11.28 -52.45 21.56
CA VAL A 69 -12.31 -53.41 21.97
C VAL A 69 -12.14 -54.77 21.26
N PRO A 70 -12.13 -54.83 19.91
CA PRO A 70 -11.87 -56.08 19.20
C PRO A 70 -10.46 -56.63 19.48
N LEU A 71 -9.47 -55.77 19.68
CA LEU A 71 -8.09 -56.16 20.02
C LEU A 71 -7.99 -56.79 21.43
N GLY A 72 -8.79 -56.31 22.38
CA GLY A 72 -8.89 -56.90 23.71
C GLY A 72 -9.52 -58.30 23.67
N LEU A 73 -10.58 -58.48 22.87
CA LEU A 73 -11.24 -59.77 22.68
C LEU A 73 -10.28 -60.80 22.03
N THR A 74 -9.52 -60.38 21.02
CA THR A 74 -8.49 -61.26 20.43
C THR A 74 -7.38 -61.56 21.43
N SER A 75 -6.96 -60.61 22.27
CA SER A 75 -5.95 -60.85 23.30
C SER A 75 -6.41 -61.86 24.37
N VAL A 76 -7.69 -61.81 24.79
CA VAL A 76 -8.29 -62.80 25.71
C VAL A 76 -8.31 -64.19 25.09
N TRP A 77 -8.59 -64.29 23.79
CA TRP A 77 -8.48 -65.55 23.06
C TRP A 77 -7.07 -66.14 23.13
N HIS A 78 -6.03 -65.33 22.90
CA HIS A 78 -4.64 -65.79 22.96
C HIS A 78 -4.24 -66.24 24.37
N VAL A 79 -4.71 -65.57 25.43
CA VAL A 79 -4.50 -66.00 26.82
C VAL A 79 -5.14 -67.36 27.08
N ARG A 80 -6.40 -67.54 26.68
CA ARG A 80 -7.10 -68.81 26.82
C ARG A 80 -6.39 -69.93 26.05
N TRP A 81 -5.98 -69.64 24.82
CA TRP A 81 -5.22 -70.59 24.01
C TRP A 81 -3.91 -71.01 24.67
N ALA A 82 -3.14 -70.05 25.17
CA ALA A 82 -1.88 -70.31 25.85
C ALA A 82 -2.10 -71.18 27.11
N PHE A 83 -3.21 -70.97 27.82
CA PHE A 83 -3.59 -71.79 28.97
C PHE A 83 -3.95 -73.23 28.57
N ASP A 84 -4.79 -73.38 27.55
CA ASP A 84 -5.32 -74.68 27.13
C ASP A 84 -4.25 -75.54 26.40
N HIS A 85 -3.36 -74.91 25.63
CA HIS A 85 -2.43 -75.61 24.72
C HIS A 85 -0.94 -75.42 25.08
N GLY A 86 -0.61 -74.53 26.03
CA GLY A 86 0.77 -74.27 26.44
C GLY A 86 1.65 -73.66 25.36
N SER A 87 1.06 -73.01 24.34
CA SER A 87 1.76 -72.35 23.24
C SER A 87 1.27 -70.91 23.06
N ALA A 88 2.19 -69.99 22.75
CA ALA A 88 1.88 -68.61 22.42
C ALA A 88 1.36 -68.44 20.97
N VAL A 89 1.56 -69.43 20.09
CA VAL A 89 1.07 -69.41 18.71
C VAL A 89 -0.37 -69.94 18.70
N ALA A 90 -1.34 -69.03 18.66
CA ALA A 90 -2.75 -69.39 18.66
C ALA A 90 -3.27 -69.72 17.26
N VAL A 91 -4.08 -70.79 17.16
CA VAL A 91 -4.98 -70.97 16.03
C VAL A 91 -6.16 -70.02 16.25
N ASN A 92 -6.28 -69.04 15.36
CA ASN A 92 -7.29 -68.02 15.48
C ASN A 92 -8.63 -68.51 14.91
N PRO A 93 -9.77 -68.19 15.55
CA PRO A 93 -11.07 -68.50 15.01
C PRO A 93 -11.30 -67.69 13.72
N PRO A 94 -12.21 -68.13 12.81
CA PRO A 94 -12.52 -67.39 11.59
C PRO A 94 -12.93 -65.92 11.84
N THR A 95 -13.62 -65.66 12.96
CA THR A 95 -14.04 -64.31 13.39
C THR A 95 -12.86 -63.38 13.72
N ALA A 96 -11.64 -63.90 13.87
CA ALA A 96 -10.45 -63.09 14.10
C ALA A 96 -10.06 -62.26 12.87
N VAL A 97 -10.43 -62.69 11.66
CA VAL A 97 -10.20 -61.92 10.43
C VAL A 97 -11.04 -60.65 10.44
N ASP A 98 -12.34 -60.77 10.78
CA ASP A 98 -13.25 -59.63 10.89
C ASP A 98 -12.80 -58.66 11.98
N ALA A 99 -12.35 -59.20 13.12
CA ALA A 99 -11.78 -58.41 14.20
C ALA A 99 -10.51 -57.66 13.75
N ALA A 100 -9.60 -58.31 13.02
CA ALA A 100 -8.39 -57.70 12.50
C ALA A 100 -8.70 -56.56 11.52
N LEU A 101 -9.63 -56.75 10.59
CA LEU A 101 -10.06 -55.70 9.66
C LEU A 101 -10.66 -54.50 10.40
N LEU A 102 -11.49 -54.74 11.42
CA LEU A 102 -12.07 -53.68 12.24
C LEU A 102 -11.01 -52.91 13.04
N ILE A 103 -10.03 -53.60 13.61
CA ILE A 103 -8.89 -52.99 14.33
C ILE A 103 -8.11 -52.06 13.39
N VAL A 104 -7.80 -52.52 12.18
CA VAL A 104 -7.05 -51.74 11.18
C VAL A 104 -7.85 -50.53 10.71
N ALA A 105 -9.13 -50.71 10.37
CA ALA A 105 -9.99 -49.63 9.90
C ALA A 105 -10.13 -48.51 10.94
N LEU A 106 -10.39 -48.86 12.21
CA LEU A 106 -10.50 -47.90 13.30
C LEU A 106 -9.15 -47.25 13.63
N SER A 107 -8.06 -48.02 13.65
CA SER A 107 -6.72 -47.48 13.91
C SER A 107 -6.28 -46.50 12.82
N LEU A 108 -6.59 -46.79 11.55
CA LEU A 108 -6.34 -45.92 10.42
C LEU A 108 -7.19 -44.64 10.52
N ALA A 109 -8.49 -44.76 10.79
CA ALA A 109 -9.35 -43.59 11.01
C ALA A 109 -8.86 -42.71 12.17
N GLY A 110 -8.34 -43.32 13.24
CA GLY A 110 -7.68 -42.60 14.33
C GLY A 110 -6.44 -41.85 13.84
N LEU A 111 -5.55 -42.53 13.13
CA LEU A 111 -4.33 -41.93 12.57
C LEU A 111 -4.62 -40.78 11.59
N LEU A 112 -5.64 -40.91 10.75
CA LEU A 112 -6.07 -39.86 9.80
C LEU A 112 -6.62 -38.60 10.49
N THR A 113 -7.12 -38.74 11.72
CA THR A 113 -7.60 -37.61 12.53
C THR A 113 -6.54 -37.03 13.46
N PHE A 114 -5.30 -37.52 13.37
CA PHE A 114 -4.17 -37.06 14.19
C PHE A 114 -3.90 -35.55 13.98
N PRO A 115 -3.68 -34.77 15.05
CA PRO A 115 -3.53 -33.32 14.97
C PRO A 115 -2.24 -32.94 14.23
N THR A 116 -2.42 -32.47 12.99
CA THR A 116 -1.34 -31.98 12.15
C THR A 116 -1.68 -30.64 11.50
N ASP A 117 -0.65 -29.83 11.25
CA ASP A 117 -0.77 -28.57 10.51
C ASP A 117 -0.12 -28.73 9.11
N PRO A 118 -0.64 -28.06 8.06
CA PRO A 118 -0.01 -28.06 6.74
C PRO A 118 1.39 -27.43 6.78
N LEU A 119 2.31 -27.90 5.92
CA LEU A 119 3.70 -27.44 5.87
C LEU A 119 3.83 -25.97 5.45
N ASP A 120 2.94 -25.47 4.58
CA ASP A 120 2.99 -24.11 4.06
C ASP A 120 1.83 -23.23 4.52
N SER A 121 2.14 -21.99 4.88
CA SER A 121 1.19 -20.96 5.27
C SER A 121 0.34 -20.41 4.11
N LEU A 122 0.68 -20.74 2.86
CA LEU A 122 -0.05 -20.30 1.67
C LEU A 122 -1.46 -20.91 1.57
N ASP A 123 -1.65 -22.12 2.10
CA ASP A 123 -2.94 -22.82 2.12
C ASP A 123 -4.02 -22.11 2.95
N ARG A 124 -3.65 -21.15 3.82
CA ARG A 124 -4.63 -20.40 4.62
C ARG A 124 -5.45 -19.40 3.79
N ARG A 125 -4.98 -18.97 2.61
CA ARG A 125 -5.66 -17.94 1.81
C ARG A 125 -6.51 -18.50 0.65
N ILE A 126 -6.33 -19.76 0.27
CA ILE A 126 -6.98 -20.34 -0.91
C ILE A 126 -7.78 -21.58 -0.50
N GLY A 127 -9.11 -21.46 -0.44
CA GLY A 127 -10.07 -22.58 -0.49
C GLY A 127 -9.76 -23.84 0.35
N ALA A 128 -9.82 -23.72 1.67
CA ALA A 128 -9.41 -24.76 2.62
C ALA A 128 -10.11 -26.15 2.49
N SER A 129 -11.32 -26.25 1.92
CA SER A 129 -12.05 -27.53 1.86
C SER A 129 -11.64 -28.42 0.68
N GLN A 130 -11.32 -27.84 -0.49
CA GLN A 130 -10.93 -28.62 -1.67
C GLN A 130 -9.51 -29.18 -1.56
N ASN A 131 -8.60 -28.46 -0.89
CA ASN A 131 -7.23 -28.95 -0.66
C ASN A 131 -7.17 -30.08 0.38
N ALA A 132 -8.10 -30.13 1.33
CA ALA A 132 -8.16 -31.19 2.33
C ALA A 132 -8.45 -32.57 1.69
N HIS A 133 -9.46 -32.66 0.82
CA HIS A 133 -9.85 -33.92 0.18
C HIS A 133 -8.74 -34.48 -0.73
N ARG A 134 -8.08 -33.60 -1.49
CA ARG A 134 -6.97 -33.97 -2.40
C ARG A 134 -5.78 -34.56 -1.65
N TRP A 135 -5.45 -34.02 -0.49
CA TRP A 135 -4.38 -34.55 0.34
C TRP A 135 -4.67 -35.98 0.83
N TYR A 136 -5.91 -36.26 1.24
CA TYR A 136 -6.30 -37.62 1.64
C TYR A 136 -6.11 -38.60 0.49
N VAL A 137 -6.47 -38.22 -0.74
CA VAL A 137 -6.29 -39.06 -1.93
C VAL A 137 -4.81 -39.40 -2.16
N ILE A 138 -3.90 -38.42 -2.11
CA ILE A 138 -2.47 -38.66 -2.33
C ILE A 138 -1.89 -39.61 -1.28
N MET A 139 -2.20 -39.37 0.00
CA MET A 139 -1.68 -40.20 1.09
C MET A 139 -2.28 -41.62 1.07
N VAL A 140 -3.54 -41.79 0.66
CA VAL A 140 -4.12 -43.14 0.43
C VAL A 140 -3.39 -43.85 -0.71
N LEU A 141 -3.13 -43.17 -1.84
CA LEU A 141 -2.40 -43.74 -2.96
C LEU A 141 -0.96 -44.13 -2.57
N ASP A 142 -0.22 -43.24 -1.91
CA ASP A 142 1.14 -43.55 -1.44
C ASP A 142 1.15 -44.72 -0.43
N SER A 143 0.14 -44.81 0.44
CA SER A 143 0.00 -45.94 1.39
C SER A 143 -0.25 -47.26 0.65
N LEU A 144 -1.14 -47.26 -0.34
CA LEU A 144 -1.46 -48.45 -1.15
C LEU A 144 -0.26 -48.93 -1.94
N VAL A 145 0.55 -48.01 -2.47
CA VAL A 145 1.79 -48.35 -3.20
C VAL A 145 2.81 -49.01 -2.27
N VAL A 146 3.07 -48.43 -1.08
CA VAL A 146 4.02 -49.00 -0.11
C VAL A 146 3.55 -50.37 0.38
N VAL A 147 2.27 -50.49 0.72
CA VAL A 147 1.69 -51.74 1.24
C VAL A 147 1.69 -52.83 0.17
N GLY A 148 1.30 -52.51 -1.07
CA GLY A 148 1.33 -53.46 -2.17
C GLY A 148 2.74 -53.93 -2.50
N ALA A 149 3.75 -53.04 -2.45
CA ALA A 149 5.14 -53.38 -2.71
C ALA A 149 5.71 -54.36 -1.67
N VAL A 150 5.42 -54.16 -0.38
CA VAL A 150 5.89 -55.09 0.65
C VAL A 150 5.03 -56.35 0.72
N ALA A 151 3.72 -56.28 0.46
CA ALA A 151 2.89 -57.48 0.34
C ALA A 151 3.41 -58.40 -0.78
N LEU A 152 3.86 -57.83 -1.89
CA LEU A 152 4.55 -58.57 -2.95
C LEU A 152 5.86 -59.20 -2.47
N LEU A 153 6.66 -58.48 -1.67
CA LEU A 153 7.88 -59.00 -1.06
C LEU A 153 7.60 -60.21 -0.13
N VAL A 154 6.59 -60.11 0.73
CA VAL A 154 6.19 -61.20 1.63
C VAL A 154 5.60 -62.38 0.85
N TRP A 155 4.81 -62.12 -0.19
CA TRP A 155 4.28 -63.15 -1.09
C TRP A 155 5.39 -63.95 -1.74
N SER A 156 6.33 -63.24 -2.34
CA SER A 156 7.42 -63.79 -3.16
C SER A 156 8.48 -64.54 -2.34
N THR A 157 8.68 -64.19 -1.06
CA THR A 157 9.67 -64.82 -0.18
C THR A 157 9.12 -65.91 0.73
N MET A 158 7.88 -65.76 1.24
CA MET A 158 7.32 -66.68 2.23
C MET A 158 6.06 -67.40 1.74
N LEU A 159 5.01 -66.68 1.34
CA LEU A 159 3.70 -67.28 1.08
C LEU A 159 3.65 -68.15 -0.19
N LYS A 160 4.44 -67.83 -1.22
CA LYS A 160 4.50 -68.60 -2.48
C LYS A 160 4.98 -70.04 -2.27
N SER A 161 5.93 -70.24 -1.36
CA SER A 161 6.42 -71.58 -0.99
C SER A 161 5.33 -72.40 -0.30
N LEU A 162 4.48 -71.72 0.46
CA LEU A 162 3.42 -72.31 1.26
C LEU A 162 2.15 -72.63 0.47
N ALA A 163 1.75 -71.76 -0.45
CA ALA A 163 0.58 -71.96 -1.31
C ALA A 163 0.66 -73.24 -2.16
N ARG A 164 1.89 -73.77 -2.36
CA ARG A 164 2.12 -75.06 -3.05
C ARG A 164 2.04 -76.27 -2.11
N ALA A 165 2.11 -76.07 -0.79
CA ALA A 165 2.02 -77.13 0.21
C ALA A 165 0.54 -77.33 0.65
N GLN A 166 -0.09 -78.43 0.23
CA GLN A 166 -1.54 -78.66 0.33
C GLN A 166 -2.11 -78.97 1.74
N HIS A 167 -1.39 -78.75 2.85
CA HIS A 167 -1.74 -79.31 4.16
C HIS A 167 -1.90 -78.32 5.33
N ILE A 168 -2.19 -77.04 5.09
CA ILE A 168 -2.25 -76.03 6.17
C ILE A 168 -3.68 -75.53 6.39
N ASP A 169 -4.09 -75.47 7.65
CA ASP A 169 -5.35 -74.86 8.11
C ASP A 169 -5.40 -73.39 7.66
N THR A 170 -6.23 -73.13 6.66
CA THR A 170 -6.30 -71.85 5.95
C THR A 170 -6.88 -70.73 6.81
N SER A 171 -7.69 -71.06 7.82
CA SER A 171 -8.40 -70.07 8.64
C SER A 171 -7.46 -69.29 9.58
N GLY A 172 -6.56 -70.02 10.26
CA GLY A 172 -5.56 -69.42 11.15
C GLY A 172 -4.56 -68.55 10.40
N LEU A 173 -4.07 -69.02 9.25
CA LEU A 173 -3.06 -68.30 8.45
C LEU A 173 -3.58 -66.97 7.90
N VAL A 174 -4.82 -66.95 7.38
CA VAL A 174 -5.42 -65.73 6.82
C VAL A 174 -5.49 -64.60 7.84
N SER A 175 -5.79 -64.92 9.11
CA SER A 175 -5.85 -63.91 10.17
C SER A 175 -4.51 -63.20 10.41
N TYR A 176 -3.38 -63.92 10.43
CA TYR A 176 -2.05 -63.34 10.62
C TYR A 176 -1.59 -62.55 9.37
N VAL A 177 -1.95 -63.00 8.17
CA VAL A 177 -1.68 -62.26 6.93
C VAL A 177 -2.42 -60.92 6.93
N VAL A 178 -3.73 -60.94 7.25
CA VAL A 178 -4.57 -59.73 7.31
C VAL A 178 -4.05 -58.77 8.40
N ALA A 179 -3.70 -59.28 9.58
CA ALA A 179 -3.12 -58.46 10.65
C ALA A 179 -1.78 -57.82 10.23
N THR A 180 -0.89 -58.59 9.59
CA THR A 180 0.42 -58.11 9.11
C THR A 180 0.25 -56.98 8.09
N ILE A 181 -0.58 -57.18 7.06
CA ILE A 181 -0.91 -56.14 6.07
C ILE A 181 -1.53 -54.92 6.76
N GLY A 182 -2.38 -55.15 7.75
CA GLY A 182 -2.97 -54.10 8.59
C GLY A 182 -1.95 -53.20 9.27
N TYR A 183 -0.99 -53.79 9.99
CA TYR A 183 0.07 -53.03 10.66
C TYR A 183 1.00 -52.31 9.67
N MET A 184 1.20 -52.87 8.48
CA MET A 184 1.91 -52.19 7.39
C MET A 184 1.20 -50.91 6.92
N ILE A 185 -0.12 -50.95 6.76
CA ILE A 185 -0.94 -49.78 6.39
C ILE A 185 -0.84 -48.70 7.47
N LEU A 186 -0.89 -49.10 8.75
CA LEU A 186 -0.78 -48.14 9.86
C LEU A 186 0.60 -47.50 9.93
N LEU A 187 1.67 -48.28 9.74
CA LEU A 187 3.03 -47.77 9.76
C LEU A 187 3.31 -46.84 8.57
N SER A 188 2.83 -47.17 7.36
CA SER A 188 2.96 -46.29 6.20
C SER A 188 2.23 -44.97 6.42
N GLY A 189 1.02 -45.00 7.00
CA GLY A 189 0.29 -43.81 7.40
C GLY A 189 1.09 -42.91 8.36
N VAL A 190 1.79 -43.49 9.34
CA VAL A 190 2.63 -42.74 10.30
C VAL A 190 3.79 -42.06 9.58
N VAL A 191 4.48 -42.78 8.69
CA VAL A 191 5.60 -42.23 7.90
C VAL A 191 5.12 -41.08 7.01
N LEU A 192 3.99 -41.25 6.32
CA LEU A 192 3.41 -40.21 5.46
C LEU A 192 2.97 -38.97 6.25
N LEU A 193 2.35 -39.15 7.42
CA LEU A 193 1.99 -38.05 8.32
C LEU A 193 3.22 -37.31 8.86
N SER A 194 4.31 -38.01 9.13
CA SER A 194 5.56 -37.38 9.58
C SER A 194 6.27 -36.59 8.47
N THR A 195 6.00 -36.96 7.23
CA THR A 195 6.67 -36.46 6.03
C THR A 195 5.94 -35.26 5.43
N PHE A 196 4.64 -35.39 5.19
CA PHE A 196 3.84 -34.42 4.43
C PHE A 196 3.03 -33.46 5.31
N ARG A 197 3.09 -33.63 6.63
CA ARG A 197 2.37 -32.79 7.59
C ARG A 197 3.31 -32.40 8.73
N ARG A 198 2.97 -31.33 9.43
CA ARG A 198 3.64 -30.93 10.67
C ARG A 198 2.86 -31.52 11.85
N PRO A 199 3.29 -32.65 12.42
CA PRO A 199 2.64 -33.16 13.62
C PRO A 199 2.85 -32.18 14.76
N ARG A 200 1.77 -31.85 15.49
CA ARG A 200 1.86 -30.97 16.68
C ARG A 200 2.75 -31.55 17.78
N SER A 201 2.95 -32.87 17.76
CA SER A 201 3.87 -33.58 18.65
C SER A 201 4.65 -34.67 17.89
N ARG A 202 5.84 -34.31 17.41
CA ARG A 202 6.82 -35.28 16.86
C ARG A 202 7.09 -36.49 17.79
N PRO A 203 7.24 -36.34 19.13
CA PRO A 203 7.51 -37.50 19.99
C PRO A 203 6.34 -38.49 20.05
N VAL A 204 5.09 -38.04 19.98
CA VAL A 204 3.91 -38.94 19.95
C VAL A 204 3.94 -39.80 18.69
N LEU A 205 4.13 -39.16 17.54
CA LEU A 205 4.14 -39.85 16.26
C LEU A 205 5.35 -40.81 16.14
N ALA A 206 6.51 -40.43 16.67
CA ALA A 206 7.69 -41.29 16.73
C ALA A 206 7.50 -42.51 17.63
N LEU A 207 6.91 -42.35 18.82
CA LEU A 207 6.60 -43.47 19.72
C LEU A 207 5.54 -44.41 19.12
N LEU A 208 4.52 -43.85 18.46
CA LEU A 208 3.49 -44.62 17.77
C LEU A 208 4.11 -45.43 16.61
N GLY A 209 4.96 -44.79 15.80
CA GLY A 209 5.68 -45.46 14.71
C GLY A 209 6.62 -46.55 15.21
N ALA A 210 7.41 -46.28 16.25
CA ALA A 210 8.30 -47.28 16.86
C ALA A 210 7.54 -48.49 17.40
N GLY A 211 6.43 -48.26 18.12
CA GLY A 211 5.59 -49.34 18.63
C GLY A 211 4.96 -50.18 17.51
N LEU A 212 4.42 -49.54 16.47
CA LEU A 212 3.86 -50.24 15.30
C LEU A 212 4.92 -51.05 14.53
N SER A 213 6.15 -50.52 14.37
CA SER A 213 7.26 -51.25 13.75
C SER A 213 7.62 -52.51 14.54
N VAL A 214 7.69 -52.42 15.87
CA VAL A 214 7.98 -53.56 16.75
C VAL A 214 6.89 -54.62 16.66
N ILE A 215 5.61 -54.20 16.66
CA ILE A 215 4.48 -55.12 16.50
C ILE A 215 4.49 -55.78 15.11
N LEU A 216 4.74 -55.00 14.04
CA LEU A 216 4.84 -55.53 12.68
C LEU A 216 5.95 -56.58 12.56
N LEU A 217 7.11 -56.34 13.19
CA LEU A 217 8.20 -57.31 13.22
C LEU A 217 7.76 -58.61 13.92
N CYS A 218 7.10 -58.51 15.08
CA CYS A 218 6.58 -59.68 15.79
C CYS A 218 5.56 -60.46 14.94
N MET A 219 4.59 -59.76 14.32
CA MET A 219 3.59 -60.38 13.44
C MET A 219 4.22 -61.10 12.25
N THR A 220 5.28 -60.52 11.67
CA THR A 220 6.05 -61.16 10.60
C THR A 220 6.73 -62.45 11.09
N ILE A 221 7.28 -62.45 12.30
CA ILE A 221 7.91 -63.64 12.90
C ILE A 221 6.85 -64.72 13.21
N TYR A 222 5.68 -64.36 13.76
CA TYR A 222 4.59 -65.33 13.96
C TYR A 222 4.13 -65.94 12.63
N LEU A 223 3.94 -65.09 11.61
CA LEU A 223 3.56 -65.56 10.28
C LEU A 223 4.60 -66.55 9.73
N PHE A 224 5.89 -66.24 9.84
CA PHE A 224 6.96 -67.14 9.41
C PHE A 224 6.97 -68.47 10.17
N VAL A 225 6.81 -68.46 11.49
CA VAL A 225 6.79 -69.68 12.31
C VAL A 225 5.60 -70.57 11.95
N ILE A 226 4.42 -69.97 11.72
CA ILE A 226 3.21 -70.69 11.29
C ILE A 226 3.42 -71.29 9.88
N VAL A 227 3.98 -70.52 8.95
CA VAL A 227 4.33 -70.96 7.59
C VAL A 227 5.30 -72.15 7.63
N MET A 228 6.28 -72.13 8.54
CA MET A 228 7.25 -73.23 8.70
C MET A 228 6.69 -74.44 9.49
N GLY A 229 5.41 -74.44 9.87
CA GLY A 229 4.78 -75.51 10.65
C GLY A 229 5.23 -75.57 12.11
N GLY A 230 5.93 -74.55 12.60
CA GLY A 230 6.37 -74.45 13.99
C GLY A 230 5.20 -74.14 14.92
N ARG A 231 5.15 -74.83 16.07
CA ARG A 231 4.11 -74.62 17.10
C ARG A 231 4.61 -73.92 18.36
N SER A 232 5.90 -73.57 18.41
CA SER A 232 6.53 -72.91 19.55
C SER A 232 7.38 -71.74 19.07
N ILE A 233 7.31 -70.63 19.79
CA ILE A 233 8.11 -69.43 19.53
C ILE A 233 8.91 -69.08 20.78
N SER A 234 10.04 -68.39 20.60
CA SER A 234 10.82 -67.90 21.73
C SER A 234 9.99 -66.89 22.54
N PRO A 235 9.96 -67.00 23.88
CA PRO A 235 9.32 -65.99 24.73
C PRO A 235 9.83 -64.57 24.48
N ALA A 236 11.04 -64.43 23.93
CA ALA A 236 11.61 -63.15 23.50
C ALA A 236 10.68 -62.38 22.54
N VAL A 237 10.00 -63.07 21.62
CA VAL A 237 9.12 -62.43 20.62
C VAL A 237 7.87 -61.87 21.28
N ASP A 238 7.30 -62.59 22.25
CA ASP A 238 6.13 -62.12 22.99
C ASP A 238 6.48 -60.93 23.91
N VAL A 239 7.68 -60.95 24.52
CA VAL A 239 8.22 -59.82 25.31
C VAL A 239 8.43 -58.60 24.41
N LEU A 240 8.93 -58.81 23.19
CA LEU A 240 9.10 -57.76 22.20
C LEU A 240 7.75 -57.16 21.78
N ALA A 241 6.71 -57.98 21.60
CA ALA A 241 5.36 -57.50 21.36
C ALA A 241 4.83 -56.66 22.54
N ALA A 242 5.11 -57.07 23.78
CA ALA A 242 4.74 -56.31 24.98
C ALA A 242 5.45 -54.94 25.02
N ALA A 243 6.73 -54.90 24.60
CA ALA A 243 7.47 -53.65 24.46
C ALA A 243 6.80 -52.72 23.42
N GLY A 244 6.35 -53.26 22.28
CA GLY A 244 5.57 -52.51 21.29
C GLY A 244 4.32 -51.84 21.88
N TRP A 245 3.52 -52.58 22.66
CA TRP A 245 2.34 -52.03 23.35
C TRP A 245 2.70 -50.95 24.36
N THR A 246 3.81 -51.09 25.10
CA THR A 246 4.25 -50.05 26.04
C THR A 246 4.70 -48.77 25.34
N MET A 247 5.29 -48.85 24.14
CA MET A 247 5.63 -47.66 23.35
C MET A 247 4.37 -46.92 22.88
N ILE A 248 3.36 -47.66 22.43
CA ILE A 248 2.05 -47.08 22.08
C ILE A 248 1.40 -46.44 23.31
N LEU A 249 1.41 -47.11 24.47
CA LEU A 249 0.92 -46.55 25.74
C LEU A 249 1.64 -45.24 26.11
N LEU A 250 2.97 -45.21 25.99
CA LEU A 250 3.76 -44.01 26.27
C LEU A 250 3.42 -42.87 25.29
N ALA A 251 3.18 -43.17 24.00
CA ALA A 251 2.71 -42.19 23.02
C ALA A 251 1.40 -41.52 23.48
N CYS A 252 0.49 -42.29 24.08
CA CYS A 252 -0.81 -41.80 24.56
C CYS A 252 -0.69 -40.85 25.75
N LEU A 253 0.36 -40.99 26.55
CA LEU A 253 0.57 -40.20 27.77
C LEU A 253 1.35 -38.91 27.52
N VAL A 254 1.86 -38.71 26.30
CA VAL A 254 2.53 -37.47 25.91
C VAL A 254 1.49 -36.37 25.67
N PRO A 255 1.62 -35.21 26.34
CA PRO A 255 0.76 -34.07 26.10
C PRO A 255 1.04 -33.48 24.70
N VAL A 256 -0.02 -33.23 23.93
CA VAL A 256 0.09 -32.58 22.61
C VAL A 256 -0.03 -31.06 22.80
N PRO A 257 0.95 -30.26 22.37
CA PRO A 257 0.87 -28.80 22.42
C PRO A 257 -0.34 -28.24 21.65
N ARG A 258 -0.96 -27.16 22.15
CA ARG A 258 -2.11 -26.51 21.49
C ARG A 258 -1.72 -25.77 20.20
N LEU A 259 -0.49 -25.25 20.13
CA LEU A 259 0.07 -24.53 18.99
C LEU A 259 1.39 -25.20 18.58
N ALA A 260 1.60 -25.37 17.28
CA ALA A 260 2.88 -25.84 16.76
C ALA A 260 3.97 -24.78 17.01
N ALA A 261 5.20 -25.22 17.25
CA ALA A 261 6.36 -24.33 17.33
C ALA A 261 6.51 -23.51 16.02
N PRO A 262 7.02 -22.27 16.08
CA PRO A 262 7.21 -21.43 14.90
C PRO A 262 8.07 -22.14 13.85
N ALA A 263 7.67 -22.00 12.59
CA ALA A 263 8.23 -22.73 11.47
C ALA A 263 9.69 -22.32 11.21
N GLN A 264 10.62 -23.29 11.28
CA GLN A 264 11.89 -23.17 10.58
C GLN A 264 11.70 -23.64 9.14
N PRO A 265 12.27 -22.94 8.14
CA PRO A 265 12.20 -23.38 6.76
C PRO A 265 12.84 -24.77 6.63
N CYS A 266 12.12 -25.71 6.01
CA CYS A 266 12.66 -27.03 5.70
C CYS A 266 13.87 -26.87 4.78
N SER A 267 14.95 -27.60 5.03
CA SER A 267 16.07 -27.61 4.10
C SER A 267 15.65 -28.32 2.81
N PRO A 268 16.17 -27.88 1.63
CA PRO A 268 15.88 -28.53 0.36
C PRO A 268 16.20 -30.03 0.38
N GLN A 269 17.25 -30.44 1.11
CA GLN A 269 17.69 -31.82 1.23
C GLN A 269 16.66 -32.73 1.92
N THR A 270 15.98 -32.24 2.98
CA THR A 270 14.94 -33.02 3.65
C THR A 270 13.74 -33.27 2.72
N LEU A 271 13.44 -32.33 1.84
CA LEU A 271 12.37 -32.46 0.84
C LEU A 271 12.66 -33.57 -0.19
N TRP A 272 13.90 -33.68 -0.65
CA TRP A 272 14.31 -34.72 -1.61
C TRP A 272 14.33 -36.12 -1.00
N ILE A 273 14.87 -36.27 0.20
CA ILE A 273 14.89 -37.56 0.92
C ILE A 273 13.46 -38.09 1.11
N GLN A 274 12.55 -37.19 1.45
CA GLN A 274 11.13 -37.50 1.64
C GLN A 274 10.40 -37.84 0.34
N ALA A 275 10.76 -37.18 -0.77
CA ALA A 275 10.19 -37.48 -2.08
C ALA A 275 10.62 -38.86 -2.62
N VAL A 276 11.84 -39.30 -2.32
CA VAL A 276 12.42 -40.54 -2.85
C VAL A 276 11.98 -41.79 -2.07
N LEU A 277 11.64 -41.65 -0.79
CA LEU A 277 11.36 -42.78 0.12
C LEU A 277 10.29 -43.77 -0.39
N PRO A 278 9.13 -43.35 -0.94
CA PRO A 278 8.13 -44.30 -1.46
C PRO A 278 8.63 -45.08 -2.69
N TYR A 279 9.51 -44.49 -3.48
CA TYR A 279 10.07 -45.11 -4.68
C TYR A 279 11.16 -46.14 -4.37
N LEU A 280 11.82 -46.05 -3.22
CA LEU A 280 12.80 -47.06 -2.78
C LEU A 280 12.13 -48.41 -2.53
N ALA A 281 10.96 -48.44 -1.90
CA ALA A 281 10.20 -49.67 -1.68
C ALA A 281 9.76 -50.33 -3.00
N ILE A 282 9.39 -49.52 -3.98
CA ILE A 282 9.02 -49.97 -5.33
C ILE A 282 10.25 -50.51 -6.06
N GLY A 283 11.38 -49.81 -6.00
CA GLY A 283 12.65 -50.25 -6.57
C GLY A 283 13.10 -51.59 -6.00
N ALA A 284 12.96 -51.80 -4.70
CA ALA A 284 13.24 -53.09 -4.05
C ALA A 284 12.30 -54.20 -4.54
N ALA A 285 10.98 -53.94 -4.62
CA ALA A 285 10.01 -54.92 -5.11
C ALA A 285 10.23 -55.28 -6.59
N GLY A 286 10.51 -54.29 -7.44
CA GLY A 286 10.85 -54.49 -8.85
C GLY A 286 12.18 -55.23 -9.04
N GLY A 287 13.19 -54.90 -8.24
CA GLY A 287 14.48 -55.60 -8.23
C GLY A 287 14.34 -57.06 -7.84
N LEU A 288 13.54 -57.37 -6.82
CA LEU A 288 13.26 -58.77 -6.45
C LEU A 288 12.53 -59.52 -7.57
N ALA A 289 11.53 -58.90 -8.19
CA ALA A 289 10.82 -59.50 -9.33
C ALA A 289 11.76 -59.77 -10.52
N ALA A 290 12.72 -58.87 -10.78
CA ALA A 290 13.75 -59.08 -11.81
C ALA A 290 14.70 -60.23 -11.45
N ILE A 291 15.13 -60.34 -10.19
CA ILE A 291 15.93 -61.48 -9.71
C ILE A 291 15.15 -62.78 -9.88
N GLN A 292 13.87 -62.81 -9.54
CA GLN A 292 13.02 -64.00 -9.73
C GLN A 292 12.87 -64.39 -11.20
N LEU A 293 12.72 -63.41 -12.10
CA LEU A 293 12.70 -63.68 -13.53
C LEU A 293 14.03 -64.29 -14.03
N ILE A 294 15.17 -63.85 -13.48
CA ILE A 294 16.49 -64.39 -13.83
C ILE A 294 16.69 -65.80 -13.28
N VAL A 295 16.29 -66.05 -12.02
CA VAL A 295 16.51 -67.34 -11.33
C VAL A 295 15.50 -68.39 -11.75
N ASP A 296 14.21 -68.06 -11.75
CA ASP A 296 13.11 -69.01 -11.99
C ASP A 296 12.64 -69.02 -13.46
N GLY A 297 13.11 -68.10 -14.30
CA GLY A 297 12.74 -67.98 -15.73
C GLY A 297 11.31 -67.49 -15.99
N ALA A 298 10.47 -67.36 -14.97
CA ALA A 298 9.10 -66.88 -15.07
C ALA A 298 8.65 -66.16 -13.80
N ILE A 299 7.85 -65.11 -13.97
CA ILE A 299 7.13 -64.44 -12.88
C ILE A 299 5.76 -65.11 -12.76
N GLY A 300 5.33 -65.41 -11.52
CA GLY A 300 4.02 -66.00 -11.29
C GLY A 300 2.88 -65.04 -11.67
N SER A 301 1.70 -65.60 -11.98
CA SER A 301 0.54 -64.79 -12.38
C SER A 301 0.12 -63.79 -11.29
N VAL A 302 0.19 -64.19 -10.02
CA VAL A 302 -0.14 -63.32 -8.88
C VAL A 302 0.82 -62.14 -8.79
N GLU A 303 2.13 -62.39 -8.87
CA GLU A 303 3.15 -61.34 -8.87
C GLU A 303 2.97 -60.37 -10.03
N THR A 304 2.63 -60.89 -11.21
CA THR A 304 2.37 -60.08 -12.41
C THR A 304 1.17 -59.15 -12.21
N TYR A 305 0.04 -59.67 -11.70
CA TYR A 305 -1.14 -58.84 -11.43
C TYR A 305 -0.89 -57.77 -10.35
N VAL A 306 -0.15 -58.11 -9.30
CA VAL A 306 0.20 -57.15 -8.23
C VAL A 306 1.14 -56.06 -8.75
N LEU A 307 2.15 -56.42 -9.56
CA LEU A 307 3.03 -55.45 -10.22
C LEU A 307 2.26 -54.52 -11.16
N LEU A 308 1.32 -55.05 -11.94
CA LEU A 308 0.45 -54.24 -12.81
C LEU A 308 -0.45 -53.29 -12.00
N GLY A 309 -1.03 -53.78 -10.90
CA GLY A 309 -1.82 -52.96 -9.99
C GLY A 309 -1.00 -51.83 -9.34
N LEU A 310 0.23 -52.13 -8.91
CA LEU A 310 1.17 -51.14 -8.39
C LEU A 310 1.52 -50.09 -9.46
N LEU A 311 1.78 -50.50 -10.70
CA LEU A 311 2.04 -49.58 -11.80
C LEU A 311 0.86 -48.62 -12.02
N LEU A 312 -0.38 -49.12 -12.04
CA LEU A 312 -1.59 -48.30 -12.19
C LEU A 312 -1.75 -47.30 -11.03
N LEU A 313 -1.51 -47.74 -9.79
CA LEU A 313 -1.55 -46.88 -8.61
C LEU A 313 -0.49 -45.77 -8.69
N ILE A 314 0.73 -46.10 -9.14
CA ILE A 314 1.80 -45.13 -9.35
C ILE A 314 1.41 -44.14 -10.43
N MET A 315 0.85 -44.59 -11.56
CA MET A 315 0.39 -43.70 -12.63
C MET A 315 -0.70 -42.75 -12.13
N ALA A 316 -1.70 -43.25 -11.40
CA ALA A 316 -2.73 -42.42 -10.78
C ALA A 316 -2.12 -41.38 -9.84
N ARG A 317 -1.16 -41.80 -9.00
CA ARG A 317 -0.42 -40.92 -8.10
C ARG A 317 0.40 -39.86 -8.86
N GLN A 318 1.13 -40.22 -9.92
CA GLN A 318 1.86 -39.25 -10.75
C GLN A 318 0.94 -38.24 -11.42
N MET A 319 -0.20 -38.68 -11.95
CA MET A 319 -1.19 -37.81 -12.58
C MET A 319 -1.73 -36.77 -11.60
N THR A 320 -2.01 -37.18 -10.35
CA THR A 320 -2.43 -36.21 -9.31
C THR A 320 -1.33 -35.19 -8.98
N MET A 321 -0.08 -35.62 -8.91
CA MET A 321 1.06 -34.73 -8.66
C MET A 321 1.30 -33.75 -9.82
N LEU A 322 1.23 -34.23 -11.07
CA LEU A 322 1.43 -33.41 -12.26
C LEU A 322 0.31 -32.37 -12.41
N GLY A 323 -0.94 -32.76 -12.14
CA GLY A 323 -2.07 -31.83 -12.11
C GLY A 323 -1.91 -30.71 -11.08
N GLU A 324 -1.36 -31.03 -9.90
CA GLU A 324 -1.11 -30.02 -8.87
C GLU A 324 0.06 -29.11 -9.24
N ASN A 325 1.15 -29.67 -9.78
CA ASN A 325 2.31 -28.89 -10.19
C ASN A 325 1.96 -27.90 -11.32
N THR A 326 1.19 -28.34 -12.32
CA THR A 326 0.73 -27.47 -13.41
C THR A 326 -0.18 -26.35 -12.91
N ARG A 327 -1.06 -26.63 -11.94
CA ARG A 327 -1.91 -25.62 -11.30
C ARG A 327 -1.11 -24.62 -10.47
N LEU A 328 -0.15 -25.08 -9.66
CA LEU A 328 0.74 -24.23 -8.88
C LEU A 328 1.57 -23.33 -9.79
N LEU A 329 2.13 -23.87 -10.87
CA LEU A 329 2.84 -23.09 -11.88
C LEU A 329 1.94 -22.04 -12.53
N ALA A 330 0.67 -22.36 -12.82
CA ALA A 330 -0.28 -21.39 -13.36
C ALA A 330 -0.59 -20.25 -12.37
N LEU A 331 -0.74 -20.56 -11.08
CA LEU A 331 -0.94 -19.57 -10.02
C LEU A 331 0.28 -18.66 -9.86
N VAL A 332 1.49 -19.24 -9.81
CA VAL A 332 2.74 -18.49 -9.75
C VAL A 332 2.87 -17.55 -10.95
N ARG A 333 2.60 -18.05 -12.17
CA ARG A 333 2.63 -17.21 -13.38
C ARG A 333 1.61 -16.07 -13.35
N ARG A 334 0.39 -16.30 -12.84
CA ARG A 334 -0.61 -15.24 -12.67
C ARG A 334 -0.15 -14.19 -11.66
N SER A 335 0.34 -14.64 -10.50
CA SER A 335 0.87 -13.74 -9.46
C SER A 335 2.07 -12.94 -9.97
N GLN A 336 2.97 -13.56 -10.74
CA GLN A 336 4.08 -12.86 -11.38
C GLN A 336 3.60 -11.80 -12.37
N ARG A 337 2.57 -12.09 -13.18
CA ARG A 337 1.98 -11.11 -14.11
C ARG A 337 1.30 -9.97 -13.37
N GLU A 338 0.57 -10.25 -12.29
CA GLU A 338 -0.06 -9.23 -11.45
C GLU A 338 0.99 -8.35 -10.76
N LEU A 339 2.04 -8.94 -10.20
CA LEU A 339 3.17 -8.20 -9.62
C LEU A 339 3.90 -7.36 -10.67
N HIS A 340 4.10 -7.90 -11.86
CA HIS A 340 4.72 -7.16 -12.96
C HIS A 340 3.84 -5.99 -13.42
N HIS A 341 2.53 -6.21 -13.57
CA HIS A 341 1.58 -5.13 -13.89
C HIS A 341 1.53 -4.07 -12.78
N GLN A 342 1.54 -4.46 -11.50
CA GLN A 342 1.61 -3.54 -10.36
C GLN A 342 2.94 -2.79 -10.29
N ALA A 343 4.04 -3.39 -10.75
CA ALA A 343 5.36 -2.77 -10.77
C ALA A 343 5.48 -1.67 -11.83
N PHE A 344 4.67 -1.70 -12.90
CA PHE A 344 4.78 -0.79 -14.04
C PHE A 344 3.53 0.07 -14.32
N HIS A 345 2.40 -0.19 -13.66
CA HIS A 345 1.16 0.58 -13.83
C HIS A 345 0.64 1.15 -12.50
N ASP A 346 0.01 2.32 -12.58
CA ASP A 346 -0.70 2.93 -11.45
C ASP A 346 -2.01 2.16 -11.17
N PRO A 347 -2.24 1.66 -9.94
CA PRO A 347 -3.37 0.79 -9.64
C PRO A 347 -4.72 1.51 -9.66
N LEU A 348 -4.74 2.85 -9.53
CA LEU A 348 -5.98 3.63 -9.53
C LEU A 348 -6.46 3.97 -10.95
N THR A 349 -5.53 4.34 -11.83
CA THR A 349 -5.83 4.86 -13.18
C THR A 349 -5.57 3.85 -14.30
N GLY A 350 -4.76 2.81 -14.02
CA GLY A 350 -4.30 1.84 -15.01
C GLY A 350 -3.29 2.40 -16.03
N LEU A 351 -2.85 3.65 -15.88
CA LEU A 351 -1.81 4.25 -16.71
C LEU A 351 -0.43 3.70 -16.35
N ALA A 352 0.59 4.01 -17.15
CA ALA A 352 1.97 3.77 -16.77
C ALA A 352 2.29 4.46 -15.44
N ASN A 353 3.09 3.83 -14.59
CA ASN A 353 3.62 4.50 -13.40
C ASN A 353 4.96 5.18 -13.71
N ARG A 354 5.55 5.83 -12.70
CA ARG A 354 6.86 6.50 -12.82
C ARG A 354 7.96 5.58 -13.36
N ALA A 355 7.99 4.30 -12.98
CA ALA A 355 9.02 3.36 -13.42
C ALA A 355 8.89 3.01 -14.91
N LEU A 356 7.67 2.70 -15.38
CA LEU A 356 7.44 2.41 -16.80
C LEU A 356 7.66 3.65 -17.68
N PHE A 357 7.31 4.83 -17.17
CA PHE A 357 7.53 6.08 -17.88
C PHE A 357 9.01 6.40 -18.08
N ALA A 358 9.82 6.22 -17.02
CA ALA A 358 11.27 6.41 -17.09
C ALA A 358 11.93 5.44 -18.07
N ASP A 359 11.57 4.15 -18.01
CA ASP A 359 12.06 3.12 -18.93
C ASP A 359 11.72 3.46 -20.39
N ARG A 360 10.49 3.92 -20.66
CA ARG A 360 10.07 4.37 -22.00
C ARG A 360 10.87 5.59 -22.47
N LEU A 361 11.03 6.59 -21.61
CA LEU A 361 11.80 7.79 -21.95
C LEU A 361 13.27 7.47 -22.25
N GLU A 362 13.90 6.62 -21.44
CA GLU A 362 15.27 6.14 -21.68
C GLU A 362 15.37 5.37 -23.00
N HIS A 363 14.39 4.52 -23.30
CA HIS A 363 14.34 3.79 -24.56
C HIS A 363 14.23 4.74 -25.78
N THR A 364 13.35 5.74 -25.71
CA THR A 364 13.19 6.75 -26.77
C THR A 364 14.48 7.56 -26.98
N LEU A 365 15.20 7.88 -25.91
CA LEU A 365 16.49 8.59 -25.95
C LEU A 365 17.65 7.71 -26.49
N ALA A 366 17.64 6.41 -26.21
CA ALA A 366 18.66 5.48 -26.67
C ALA A 366 18.52 5.09 -28.15
N SER A 367 17.28 5.12 -28.67
CA SER A 367 16.97 4.80 -30.06
C SER A 367 17.33 5.95 -31.00
N ARG A 368 18.34 5.74 -31.85
CA ARG A 368 18.79 6.73 -32.86
C ARG A 368 17.83 6.92 -34.03
N ASP A 369 16.91 5.98 -34.24
CA ASP A 369 15.88 6.04 -35.27
C ASP A 369 14.60 6.74 -34.79
N SER A 370 14.53 7.08 -33.49
CA SER A 370 13.47 7.91 -32.95
C SER A 370 13.60 9.31 -33.55
N GLY A 371 12.57 9.79 -34.25
CA GLY A 371 12.51 11.20 -34.67
C GLY A 371 12.36 12.15 -33.47
N PRO A 372 12.20 13.47 -33.72
CA PRO A 372 11.88 14.43 -32.67
C PRO A 372 10.66 13.97 -31.86
N PHE A 373 10.73 14.10 -30.55
CA PHE A 373 9.66 13.71 -29.62
C PHE A 373 9.37 14.87 -28.67
N ALA A 374 8.29 14.76 -27.91
CA ALA A 374 7.95 15.75 -26.91
C ALA A 374 7.59 15.12 -25.58
N LEU A 375 7.92 15.82 -24.51
CA LEU A 375 7.61 15.45 -23.14
C LEU A 375 6.69 16.51 -22.54
N ALA A 376 5.55 16.11 -21.98
CA ALA A 376 4.65 17.03 -21.31
C ALA A 376 4.40 16.61 -19.85
N PHE A 377 4.46 17.55 -18.93
CA PHE A 377 3.93 17.40 -17.58
C PHE A 377 2.58 18.09 -17.45
N CYS A 378 1.70 17.48 -16.67
CA CYS A 378 0.33 17.92 -16.46
C CYS A 378 0.00 17.76 -14.97
N ASP A 379 -0.45 18.84 -14.35
CA ASP A 379 -0.89 18.85 -12.96
C ASP A 379 -2.32 19.41 -12.87
N LEU A 380 -3.16 18.76 -12.07
CA LEU A 380 -4.55 19.15 -11.90
C LEU A 380 -4.67 20.34 -10.95
N ASP A 381 -5.21 21.45 -11.46
CA ASP A 381 -5.35 22.68 -10.70
C ASP A 381 -6.30 22.49 -9.50
N ASP A 382 -5.84 22.87 -8.31
CA ASP A 382 -6.58 22.82 -7.04
C ASP A 382 -7.06 21.40 -6.63
N PHE A 383 -6.39 20.33 -7.07
CA PHE A 383 -6.78 18.95 -6.73
C PHE A 383 -6.90 18.71 -5.21
N LYS A 384 -5.96 19.25 -4.42
CA LYS A 384 -6.01 19.16 -2.96
C LYS A 384 -7.31 19.74 -2.38
N ARG A 385 -7.79 20.87 -2.91
CA ARG A 385 -9.04 21.49 -2.48
C ARG A 385 -10.25 20.60 -2.75
N ILE A 386 -10.22 19.83 -3.84
CA ILE A 386 -11.27 18.87 -4.18
C ILE A 386 -11.29 17.73 -3.17
N ASN A 387 -10.12 17.19 -2.82
CA ASN A 387 -9.99 16.19 -1.77
C ASN A 387 -10.49 16.71 -0.42
N ASP A 388 -10.12 17.93 -0.05
CA ASP A 388 -10.50 18.52 1.23
C ASP A 388 -12.00 18.84 1.32
N THR A 389 -12.63 19.19 0.19
CA THR A 389 -14.06 19.59 0.14
C THR A 389 -15.01 18.42 -0.10
N LEU A 390 -14.63 17.45 -0.95
CA LEU A 390 -15.50 16.37 -1.42
C LEU A 390 -15.03 14.97 -0.97
N GLY A 391 -13.89 14.89 -0.30
CA GLY A 391 -13.27 13.65 0.17
C GLY A 391 -12.41 12.96 -0.88
N HIS A 392 -11.52 12.07 -0.42
CA HIS A 392 -10.58 11.35 -1.29
C HIS A 392 -11.26 10.48 -2.35
N ALA A 393 -12.47 9.96 -2.12
CA ALA A 393 -13.19 9.18 -3.12
C ALA A 393 -13.54 10.00 -4.37
N ALA A 394 -13.86 11.30 -4.20
CA ALA A 394 -14.12 12.21 -5.31
C ALA A 394 -12.83 12.58 -6.05
N GLY A 395 -11.71 12.74 -5.32
CA GLY A 395 -10.39 12.91 -5.94
C GLY A 395 -9.97 11.69 -6.76
N ASP A 396 -10.19 10.49 -6.24
CA ASP A 396 -9.92 9.25 -6.97
C ASP A 396 -10.74 9.13 -8.25
N GLU A 397 -12.02 9.53 -8.21
CA GLU A 397 -12.88 9.59 -9.39
C GLU A 397 -12.39 10.61 -10.41
N LEU A 398 -11.98 11.80 -9.96
CA LEU A 398 -11.38 12.82 -10.81
C LEU A 398 -10.09 12.33 -11.49
N LEU A 399 -9.23 11.61 -10.77
CA LEU A 399 -8.01 11.03 -11.32
C LEU A 399 -8.33 9.99 -12.41
N ARG A 400 -9.35 9.14 -12.22
CA ARG A 400 -9.81 8.19 -13.25
C ARG A 400 -10.37 8.88 -14.49
N ILE A 401 -11.18 9.92 -14.30
CA ILE A 401 -11.75 10.70 -15.42
C ILE A 401 -10.63 11.40 -16.21
N THR A 402 -9.68 12.02 -15.51
CA THR A 402 -8.52 12.67 -16.13
C THR A 402 -7.67 11.66 -16.89
N ALA A 403 -7.38 10.51 -16.30
CA ALA A 403 -6.61 9.46 -16.94
C ALA A 403 -7.26 8.95 -18.23
N ALA A 404 -8.59 8.76 -18.24
CA ALA A 404 -9.33 8.39 -19.44
C ALA A 404 -9.24 9.48 -20.52
N ARG A 405 -9.46 10.75 -20.15
CA ARG A 405 -9.37 11.90 -21.07
C ARG A 405 -7.98 12.06 -21.69
N LEU A 406 -6.93 11.87 -20.90
CA LEU A 406 -5.55 11.91 -21.40
C LEU A 406 -5.28 10.77 -22.37
N ARG A 407 -5.71 9.55 -22.04
CA ARG A 407 -5.51 8.36 -22.88
C ARG A 407 -6.25 8.45 -24.21
N ASP A 408 -7.48 8.95 -24.22
CA ASP A 408 -8.30 9.06 -25.43
C ASP A 408 -7.84 10.19 -26.38
N ALA A 409 -7.06 11.14 -25.86
CA ALA A 409 -6.60 12.30 -26.61
C ALA A 409 -5.21 12.12 -27.26
N VAL A 410 -4.53 11.01 -26.97
CA VAL A 410 -3.25 10.61 -27.58
C VAL A 410 -3.38 9.33 -28.40
N ARG A 411 -2.42 9.05 -29.27
CA ARG A 411 -2.40 7.83 -30.09
C ARG A 411 -1.77 6.65 -29.33
N SER A 412 -1.95 5.44 -29.85
CA SER A 412 -1.44 4.20 -29.23
C SER A 412 0.10 4.13 -29.11
N GLY A 413 0.84 4.90 -29.91
CA GLY A 413 2.30 4.99 -29.82
C GLY A 413 2.79 5.95 -28.74
N ASP A 414 1.93 6.81 -28.19
CA ASP A 414 2.31 7.76 -27.15
C ASP A 414 2.09 7.12 -25.76
N THR A 415 2.91 7.52 -24.79
CA THR A 415 2.81 7.00 -23.42
C THR A 415 2.20 8.04 -22.50
N VAL A 416 1.17 7.65 -21.74
CA VAL A 416 0.59 8.47 -20.65
C VAL A 416 0.85 7.77 -19.33
N ALA A 417 1.42 8.51 -18.38
CA ALA A 417 1.76 8.02 -17.06
C ALA A 417 1.18 8.90 -15.95
N ARG A 418 0.95 8.31 -14.78
CA ARG A 418 0.72 9.03 -13.52
C ARG A 418 1.96 8.91 -12.66
N LEU A 419 2.59 10.04 -12.35
CA LEU A 419 3.86 10.07 -11.62
C LEU A 419 3.68 10.00 -10.10
N GLY A 420 2.51 10.43 -9.61
CA GLY A 420 2.13 10.45 -8.19
C GLY A 420 1.11 11.56 -7.93
N GLY A 421 0.27 11.44 -6.89
CA GLY A 421 -0.71 12.48 -6.56
C GLY A 421 -1.62 12.84 -7.74
N ASP A 422 -1.61 14.11 -8.12
CA ASP A 422 -2.30 14.76 -9.24
C ASP A 422 -1.42 15.00 -10.48
N GLU A 423 -0.20 14.48 -10.48
CA GLU A 423 0.78 14.66 -11.54
C GLU A 423 0.68 13.56 -12.61
N PHE A 424 0.55 13.97 -13.86
CA PHE A 424 0.57 13.14 -15.05
C PHE A 424 1.71 13.57 -15.97
N ALA A 425 2.22 12.61 -16.73
CA ALA A 425 3.25 12.83 -17.73
C ALA A 425 2.88 12.18 -19.05
N LEU A 426 3.25 12.82 -20.15
CA LEU A 426 3.02 12.33 -21.50
C LEU A 426 4.34 12.32 -22.27
N LEU A 427 4.58 11.23 -22.98
CA LEU A 427 5.68 11.08 -23.93
C LEU A 427 5.05 10.91 -25.31
N LEU A 428 5.21 11.94 -26.14
CA LEU A 428 4.68 12.02 -27.50
C LEU A 428 5.81 11.70 -28.48
N GLU A 429 5.82 10.50 -29.04
CA GLU A 429 6.89 10.06 -29.95
C GLU A 429 6.77 10.73 -31.34
N GLY A 430 7.78 10.62 -32.20
CA GLY A 430 7.80 11.30 -33.49
C GLY A 430 6.75 10.80 -34.51
N GLY A 431 6.55 11.56 -35.60
CA GLY A 431 5.71 11.17 -36.74
C GLY A 431 4.20 11.35 -36.57
N GLY A 432 3.78 12.20 -35.61
CA GLY A 432 2.37 12.48 -35.29
C GLY A 432 1.96 13.93 -35.56
N GLU A 433 0.86 14.34 -34.90
CA GLU A 433 0.38 15.72 -34.85
C GLU A 433 1.36 16.61 -34.06
N ASP A 434 1.32 17.93 -34.28
CA ASP A 434 2.11 18.90 -33.52
C ASP A 434 1.89 18.72 -31.99
N PRO A 435 2.96 18.43 -31.21
CA PRO A 435 2.87 18.24 -29.77
C PRO A 435 2.22 19.40 -29.02
N GLU A 436 2.40 20.63 -29.51
CA GLU A 436 1.77 21.80 -28.89
C GLU A 436 0.25 21.78 -29.10
N ALA A 437 -0.21 21.44 -30.30
CA ALA A 437 -1.63 21.28 -30.60
C ALA A 437 -2.27 20.16 -29.76
N VAL A 438 -1.58 19.03 -29.59
CA VAL A 438 -2.01 17.93 -28.71
C VAL A 438 -2.17 18.43 -27.28
N CYS A 439 -1.16 19.12 -26.72
CA CYS A 439 -1.21 19.63 -25.35
C CYS A 439 -2.29 20.71 -25.13
N ARG A 440 -2.52 21.60 -26.10
CA ARG A 440 -3.63 22.58 -26.04
C ARG A 440 -4.99 21.89 -26.07
N ARG A 441 -5.14 20.83 -26.88
CA ARG A 441 -6.34 20.00 -26.89
C ARG A 441 -6.54 19.31 -25.54
N LEU A 442 -5.49 18.71 -24.97
CA LEU A 442 -5.54 18.08 -23.65
C LEU A 442 -6.00 19.06 -22.56
N ALA A 443 -5.41 20.25 -22.50
CA ALA A 443 -5.81 21.30 -21.55
C ALA A 443 -7.31 21.64 -21.67
N THR A 444 -7.83 21.68 -22.90
CA THR A 444 -9.24 21.97 -23.18
C THR A 444 -10.14 20.79 -22.81
N THR A 445 -9.74 19.56 -23.15
CA THR A 445 -10.49 18.34 -22.84
C THR A 445 -10.60 18.12 -21.33
N ILE A 446 -9.51 18.33 -20.58
CA ILE A 446 -9.53 18.23 -19.11
C ILE A 446 -10.48 19.26 -18.50
N ARG A 447 -10.56 20.48 -19.05
CA ARG A 447 -11.50 21.53 -18.60
C ARG A 447 -12.97 21.22 -18.85
N THR A 448 -13.30 20.18 -19.61
CA THR A 448 -14.70 19.81 -19.83
C THR A 448 -15.33 19.42 -18.48
N PRO A 449 -16.52 19.93 -18.12
CA PRO A 449 -17.14 19.65 -16.83
C PRO A 449 -17.23 18.14 -16.56
N CYS A 450 -16.86 17.71 -15.35
CA CYS A 450 -17.02 16.34 -14.89
C CYS A 450 -17.97 16.31 -13.68
N THR A 451 -18.76 15.24 -13.58
CA THR A 451 -19.66 15.02 -12.45
C THR A 451 -18.88 14.30 -11.35
N LEU A 452 -18.72 14.95 -10.19
CA LEU A 452 -18.12 14.37 -9.00
C LEU A 452 -19.17 14.38 -7.89
N MET A 453 -19.55 13.22 -7.36
CA MET A 453 -20.57 13.10 -6.30
C MET A 453 -21.89 13.85 -6.62
N GLY A 454 -22.30 13.86 -7.89
CA GLY A 454 -23.53 14.54 -8.35
C GLY A 454 -23.38 16.04 -8.64
N HIS A 455 -22.20 16.63 -8.47
CA HIS A 455 -21.92 18.04 -8.82
C HIS A 455 -21.09 18.14 -10.10
N SER A 456 -21.57 18.88 -11.10
CA SER A 456 -20.84 19.13 -12.35
C SER A 456 -19.99 20.40 -12.23
N ARG A 457 -18.66 20.27 -12.42
CA ARG A 457 -17.72 21.40 -12.40
C ARG A 457 -16.58 21.20 -13.40
N PRO A 458 -16.05 22.26 -14.02
CA PRO A 458 -14.83 22.19 -14.82
C PRO A 458 -13.59 22.12 -13.92
N ILE A 459 -12.61 21.30 -14.30
CA ILE A 459 -11.32 21.17 -13.60
C ILE A 459 -10.21 21.66 -14.53
N GLY A 460 -9.35 22.55 -14.03
CA GLY A 460 -8.19 23.03 -14.77
C GLY A 460 -7.04 22.03 -14.74
N ALA A 461 -6.17 22.10 -15.73
CA ALA A 461 -4.85 21.49 -15.65
C ALA A 461 -3.82 22.48 -16.20
N SER A 462 -2.67 22.53 -15.53
CA SER A 462 -1.51 23.30 -15.97
C SER A 462 -0.53 22.34 -16.64
N LEU A 463 -0.13 22.66 -17.87
CA LEU A 463 0.74 21.80 -18.68
C LEU A 463 2.07 22.50 -19.02
N GLY A 464 3.17 21.78 -18.90
CA GLY A 464 4.50 22.16 -19.37
C GLY A 464 4.99 21.23 -20.46
N LEU A 465 5.41 21.77 -21.60
CA LEU A 465 5.84 20.98 -22.77
C LEU A 465 7.29 21.25 -23.13
N VAL A 466 8.08 20.18 -23.31
CA VAL A 466 9.46 20.23 -23.82
C VAL A 466 9.50 19.52 -25.16
N LEU A 467 10.01 20.20 -26.18
CA LEU A 467 10.32 19.59 -27.48
C LEU A 467 11.76 19.09 -27.44
N ALA A 468 11.96 17.80 -27.68
CA ALA A 468 13.24 17.12 -27.57
C ALA A 468 13.66 16.48 -28.89
N ASP A 469 14.96 16.49 -29.14
CA ASP A 469 15.58 15.83 -30.28
C ASP A 469 16.59 14.79 -29.74
N PRO A 470 16.40 13.49 -30.00
CA PRO A 470 17.32 12.44 -29.54
C PRO A 470 18.77 12.69 -29.97
N THR A 471 18.99 13.35 -31.11
CA THR A 471 20.33 13.65 -31.64
C THR A 471 21.08 14.73 -30.85
N ARG A 472 20.38 15.51 -30.02
CA ARG A 472 20.97 16.53 -29.15
C ARG A 472 21.24 16.03 -27.71
N HIS A 473 21.01 14.74 -27.45
CA HIS A 473 21.32 13.99 -26.23
C HIS A 473 21.09 14.71 -24.88
N PRO A 474 19.91 15.30 -24.60
CA PRO A 474 19.59 15.68 -23.22
C PRO A 474 19.35 14.42 -22.36
N ALA A 475 19.92 14.38 -21.15
CA ALA A 475 19.62 13.32 -20.18
C ALA A 475 18.13 13.31 -19.82
N ALA A 476 17.57 12.13 -19.49
CA ALA A 476 16.16 11.97 -19.15
C ALA A 476 15.75 12.89 -17.98
N GLU A 477 16.61 13.03 -16.96
CA GLU A 477 16.36 13.92 -15.82
C GLU A 477 16.28 15.39 -16.23
N THR A 478 17.07 15.82 -17.21
CA THR A 478 17.04 17.20 -17.73
C THR A 478 15.70 17.49 -18.39
N LEU A 479 15.21 16.58 -19.24
CA LEU A 479 13.91 16.77 -19.91
C LEU A 479 12.76 16.82 -18.90
N LEU A 480 12.76 15.92 -17.91
CA LEU A 480 11.74 15.90 -16.85
C LEU A 480 11.75 17.21 -16.05
N ARG A 481 12.94 17.69 -15.67
CA ARG A 481 13.09 18.97 -14.96
C ARG A 481 12.60 20.16 -15.78
N ASP A 482 12.94 20.18 -17.06
CA ASP A 482 12.59 21.28 -17.95
C ASP A 482 11.06 21.32 -18.23
N ALA A 483 10.42 20.15 -18.29
CA ALA A 483 8.96 20.02 -18.40
C ALA A 483 8.24 20.47 -17.12
N ASP A 484 8.78 20.12 -15.94
CA ASP A 484 8.29 20.59 -14.65
C ASP A 484 8.36 22.11 -14.51
N LEU A 485 9.48 22.71 -14.92
CA LEU A 485 9.65 24.15 -14.89
C LEU A 485 8.63 24.88 -15.76
N ALA A 486 8.41 24.39 -16.99
CA ALA A 486 7.39 24.93 -17.88
C ALA A 486 5.97 24.80 -17.27
N MET A 487 5.66 23.67 -16.66
CA MET A 487 4.37 23.42 -16.01
C MET A 487 4.17 24.36 -14.81
N TYR A 488 5.22 24.60 -14.02
CA TYR A 488 5.18 25.55 -12.91
C TYR A 488 4.91 26.98 -13.40
N GLU A 489 5.53 27.40 -14.50
CA GLU A 489 5.24 28.68 -15.12
C GLU A 489 3.80 28.77 -15.65
N ALA A 490 3.23 27.67 -16.17
CA ALA A 490 1.81 27.61 -16.53
C ALA A 490 0.89 27.84 -15.31
N LYS A 491 1.25 27.28 -14.13
CA LYS A 491 0.55 27.57 -12.87
C LYS A 491 0.67 29.04 -12.46
N ARG A 492 1.86 29.64 -12.61
CA ARG A 492 2.11 31.06 -12.29
C ARG A 492 1.35 32.02 -13.22
N ALA A 493 1.23 31.69 -14.49
CA ALA A 493 0.60 32.53 -15.52
C ALA A 493 -0.93 32.60 -15.41
N GLY A 494 -1.56 31.90 -14.47
CA GLY A 494 -2.99 31.96 -14.20
C GLY A 494 -3.72 30.62 -14.16
N LYS A 495 -2.98 29.49 -14.19
CA LYS A 495 -3.50 28.11 -14.21
C LYS A 495 -4.32 27.78 -15.47
N GLY A 496 -4.58 26.50 -15.71
CA GLY A 496 -5.47 26.05 -16.79
C GLY A 496 -4.95 26.29 -18.22
N GLY A 497 -3.62 26.30 -18.41
CA GLY A 497 -2.96 26.62 -19.68
C GLY A 497 -1.75 25.74 -20.00
N LEU A 498 -1.16 25.98 -21.16
CA LEU A 498 0.05 25.32 -21.66
C LEU A 498 1.19 26.33 -21.73
N VAL A 499 2.37 25.95 -21.24
CA VAL A 499 3.62 26.67 -21.49
C VAL A 499 4.61 25.73 -22.16
N VAL A 500 5.19 26.18 -23.27
CA VAL A 500 6.26 25.47 -23.97
C VAL A 500 7.60 25.97 -23.42
N TYR A 501 8.45 25.03 -23.03
CA TYR A 501 9.79 25.29 -22.56
C TYR A 501 10.65 25.94 -23.65
N SER A 502 11.41 26.96 -23.26
CA SER A 502 12.37 27.69 -24.08
C SER A 502 13.63 27.93 -23.23
N SER A 503 14.79 28.08 -23.87
CA SER A 503 16.06 28.34 -23.15
C SER A 503 16.04 29.60 -22.27
N ASP A 504 15.11 30.52 -22.55
CA ASP A 504 14.90 31.74 -21.76
C ASP A 504 14.13 31.47 -20.46
N LEU A 505 13.36 30.38 -20.42
CA LEU A 505 12.82 29.83 -19.17
C LEU A 505 13.94 29.20 -18.32
N SER A 506 15.09 28.87 -18.93
CA SER A 506 16.23 28.17 -18.34
C SER A 506 17.41 29.04 -17.93
N THR A 507 17.35 30.37 -18.08
CA THR A 507 18.40 31.24 -17.55
C THR A 507 18.46 31.16 -16.01
N PRO A 508 19.67 31.21 -15.43
CA PRO A 508 20.14 30.16 -14.53
C PRO A 508 19.94 30.50 -13.05
N GLU A 509 18.76 30.30 -12.48
CA GLU A 509 18.62 30.29 -11.02
C GLU A 509 17.75 29.11 -10.60
N SER A 510 18.39 27.94 -10.55
CA SER A 510 17.87 26.79 -9.82
C SER A 510 17.34 27.24 -8.46
N ALA A 511 16.17 26.75 -8.03
CA ALA A 511 15.61 27.07 -6.72
C ALA A 511 16.64 27.01 -5.55
N PRO A 512 17.66 26.12 -5.55
CA PRO A 512 18.76 26.17 -4.59
C PRO A 512 19.66 27.43 -4.66
N GLN A 513 20.00 27.91 -5.85
CA GLN A 513 20.83 29.11 -6.03
C GLN A 513 20.09 30.37 -5.62
N MET A 514 18.82 30.49 -6.04
CA MET A 514 17.93 31.59 -5.68
C MET A 514 17.72 31.67 -4.16
N ARG A 515 17.61 30.52 -3.49
CA ARG A 515 17.58 30.43 -2.02
C ARG A 515 18.87 30.94 -1.39
N ALA A 516 20.02 30.51 -1.91
CA ALA A 516 21.33 30.93 -1.40
C ALA A 516 21.59 32.43 -1.61
N ASP A 517 21.11 33.00 -2.71
CA ASP A 517 21.24 34.42 -3.01
C ASP A 517 20.28 35.27 -2.16
N LEU A 518 19.04 34.78 -1.91
CA LEU A 518 18.12 35.44 -0.99
C LEU A 518 18.65 35.42 0.45
N ASP A 519 19.17 34.27 0.91
CA ASP A 519 19.79 34.16 2.23
C ASP A 519 20.99 35.09 2.38
N ARG A 520 21.81 35.23 1.32
CA ARG A 520 22.94 36.19 1.31
C ARG A 520 22.46 37.64 1.38
N ALA A 521 21.46 38.00 0.57
CA ALA A 521 20.93 39.36 0.49
C ALA A 521 20.19 39.82 1.77
N LEU A 522 19.66 38.88 2.56
CA LEU A 522 18.99 39.17 3.83
C LEU A 522 19.94 39.34 5.01
N ARG A 523 21.23 38.96 4.89
CA ARG A 523 22.24 39.20 5.92
C ARG A 523 22.64 40.69 5.93
N ALA A 524 22.82 41.24 7.14
CA ALA A 524 23.00 42.68 7.36
C ALA A 524 24.24 43.32 6.70
N ASP A 525 25.15 42.53 6.13
CA ASP A 525 26.44 42.95 5.57
C ASP A 525 26.61 42.57 4.07
N ASP A 526 25.52 42.41 3.30
CA ASP A 526 25.64 42.17 1.85
C ASP A 526 26.36 43.34 1.13
N PRO A 527 27.58 43.14 0.59
CA PRO A 527 28.37 44.21 -0.04
C PRO A 527 27.69 44.79 -1.29
N ASP A 528 26.81 44.02 -1.93
CA ASP A 528 26.21 44.36 -3.22
C ASP A 528 24.82 45.00 -3.12
N ASN A 529 24.21 45.07 -1.93
CA ASN A 529 22.81 45.50 -1.74
C ASN A 529 21.88 44.86 -2.78
N ALA A 530 21.91 43.52 -2.89
CA ALA A 530 21.17 42.80 -3.92
C ALA A 530 19.63 42.96 -3.78
N LEU A 531 19.14 43.24 -2.57
CA LEU A 531 17.72 43.45 -2.27
C LEU A 531 17.44 44.92 -1.91
N GLU A 532 16.41 45.52 -2.53
CA GLU A 532 15.97 46.88 -2.26
C GLU A 532 14.44 46.97 -2.04
N VAL A 533 13.99 48.02 -1.35
CA VAL A 533 12.56 48.33 -1.18
C VAL A 533 12.24 49.59 -1.98
N ARG A 534 11.39 49.44 -3.00
CA ARG A 534 10.83 50.57 -3.75
C ARG A 534 9.45 50.93 -3.24
N TYR A 535 9.02 52.14 -3.58
CA TYR A 535 7.77 52.72 -3.10
C TYR A 535 6.90 53.12 -4.27
N ARG A 536 5.62 52.73 -4.23
CA ARG A 536 4.59 53.15 -5.19
C ARG A 536 3.62 54.14 -4.54
N PRO A 537 3.26 55.25 -5.20
CA PRO A 537 2.34 56.22 -4.62
C PRO A 537 0.91 55.70 -4.53
N VAL A 538 0.29 55.90 -3.37
CA VAL A 538 -1.16 55.84 -3.18
C VAL A 538 -1.68 57.28 -3.23
N VAL A 539 -2.57 57.57 -4.17
CA VAL A 539 -3.05 58.93 -4.46
C VAL A 539 -4.51 59.11 -4.11
N ASP A 540 -4.88 60.31 -3.67
CA ASP A 540 -6.28 60.75 -3.68
C ASP A 540 -6.69 61.02 -5.13
N LEU A 541 -7.66 60.29 -5.66
CA LEU A 541 -8.09 60.31 -7.06
C LEU A 541 -8.78 61.63 -7.47
N ARG A 542 -9.17 62.48 -6.52
CA ARG A 542 -9.78 63.80 -6.78
C ARG A 542 -8.70 64.86 -6.89
N THR A 543 -7.72 64.84 -5.98
CA THR A 543 -6.67 65.87 -5.90
C THR A 543 -5.35 65.46 -6.57
N TRP A 544 -5.20 64.18 -6.90
CA TRP A 544 -3.98 63.53 -7.38
C TRP A 544 -2.77 63.71 -6.46
N ARG A 545 -3.00 64.03 -5.19
CA ARG A 545 -1.93 64.14 -4.19
C ARG A 545 -1.59 62.75 -3.67
N THR A 546 -0.30 62.46 -3.55
CA THR A 546 0.18 61.27 -2.83
C THR A 546 -0.17 61.42 -1.35
N VAL A 547 -0.95 60.46 -0.82
CA VAL A 547 -1.41 60.43 0.58
C VAL A 547 -0.77 59.33 1.39
N ALA A 548 -0.26 58.29 0.72
CA ALA A 548 0.48 57.17 1.30
C ALA A 548 1.43 56.58 0.23
N VAL A 549 2.32 55.68 0.64
CA VAL A 549 3.15 54.90 -0.29
C VAL A 549 3.08 53.42 0.05
N GLU A 550 3.19 52.57 -0.96
CA GLU A 550 3.19 51.11 -0.82
C GLU A 550 4.60 50.57 -1.05
N THR A 551 5.06 49.71 -0.14
CA THR A 551 6.36 49.03 -0.28
C THR A 551 6.29 47.94 -1.32
N ILE A 552 7.31 47.88 -2.17
CA ILE A 552 7.49 46.83 -3.15
C ILE A 552 8.95 46.38 -3.09
N PRO A 553 9.25 45.27 -2.38
CA PRO A 553 10.58 44.70 -2.37
C PRO A 553 10.91 44.15 -3.76
N CYS A 554 12.15 44.36 -4.21
CA CYS A 554 12.65 43.89 -5.49
C CYS A 554 14.18 43.71 -5.47
N TRP A 555 14.69 42.94 -6.42
CA TRP A 555 16.14 42.77 -6.63
C TRP A 555 16.74 44.00 -7.33
N SER A 556 17.95 44.41 -6.91
CA SER A 556 18.66 45.57 -7.46
C SER A 556 19.34 45.29 -8.81
N ARG A 557 19.69 44.02 -9.09
CA ARG A 557 20.33 43.53 -10.34
C ARG A 557 19.69 42.20 -10.79
N GLY A 558 19.69 41.93 -12.11
CA GLY A 558 19.17 40.68 -12.70
C GLY A 558 17.85 40.81 -13.49
N HIS A 559 17.41 39.70 -14.09
CA HIS A 559 16.19 39.58 -14.90
C HIS A 559 14.90 39.60 -14.05
N LEU A 560 15.01 39.36 -12.73
CA LEU A 560 13.96 39.57 -11.72
C LEU A 560 13.79 41.04 -11.31
N ARG A 561 14.05 41.96 -12.24
CA ARG A 561 13.89 43.41 -12.05
C ARG A 561 12.42 43.82 -11.92
N GLU A 562 11.49 42.91 -12.18
CA GLU A 562 10.07 43.20 -12.08
C GLU A 562 9.60 43.27 -10.62
N PRO A 563 8.98 44.39 -10.21
CA PRO A 563 8.52 44.60 -8.85
C PRO A 563 7.30 43.71 -8.58
N ALA A 564 7.51 42.59 -7.89
CA ALA A 564 6.41 41.75 -7.42
C ALA A 564 6.74 41.17 -6.03
N PHE A 565 6.00 41.64 -5.03
CA PHE A 565 6.07 41.12 -3.66
C PHE A 565 5.75 39.61 -3.62
N GLU A 566 4.77 39.18 -4.41
CA GLU A 566 4.25 37.81 -4.39
C GLU A 566 5.27 36.73 -4.79
N PRO A 567 6.01 36.83 -5.93
CA PRO A 567 7.08 35.87 -6.26
C PRO A 567 8.22 35.85 -5.24
N LEU A 568 8.63 37.02 -4.74
CA LEU A 568 9.72 37.11 -3.76
C LEU A 568 9.31 36.51 -2.41
N TYR A 569 8.09 36.79 -1.97
CA TYR A 569 7.52 36.23 -0.75
C TYR A 569 7.39 34.71 -0.86
N ARG A 570 6.85 34.20 -1.97
CA ARG A 570 6.74 32.74 -2.19
C ARG A 570 8.10 32.05 -2.16
N LEU A 571 9.09 32.63 -2.83
CA LEU A 571 10.46 32.14 -2.78
C LEU A 571 10.99 32.11 -1.34
N ALA A 572 10.78 33.18 -0.57
CA ALA A 572 11.19 33.25 0.82
C ALA A 572 10.46 32.22 1.69
N ASP A 573 9.16 32.00 1.47
CA ASP A 573 8.33 31.04 2.18
C ASP A 573 8.80 29.59 1.92
N GLU A 574 9.00 29.23 0.64
CA GLU A 574 9.57 27.94 0.23
C GLU A 574 11.01 27.72 0.74
N ALA A 575 11.72 28.80 1.09
CA ALA A 575 13.07 28.77 1.63
C ALA A 575 13.13 28.78 3.17
N GLY A 576 12.00 28.99 3.86
CA GLY A 576 11.99 29.24 5.31
C GLY A 576 12.56 30.60 5.71
N LEU A 577 12.65 31.56 4.78
CA LEU A 577 13.21 32.92 4.93
C LEU A 577 12.14 34.04 4.94
N ALA A 578 10.85 33.69 5.00
CA ALA A 578 9.76 34.68 5.01
C ALA A 578 9.87 35.69 6.17
N MET A 579 10.22 35.24 7.37
CA MET A 579 10.38 36.11 8.54
C MET A 579 11.62 37.02 8.43
N PRO A 580 12.82 36.51 8.07
CA PRO A 580 13.97 37.36 7.74
C PRO A 580 13.67 38.43 6.68
N LEU A 581 12.90 38.10 5.65
CA LEU A 581 12.48 39.06 4.62
C LEU A 581 11.60 40.18 5.20
N LEU A 582 10.64 39.84 6.06
CA LEU A 582 9.79 40.84 6.71
C LEU A 582 10.59 41.77 7.63
N ASP A 583 11.50 41.24 8.44
CA ASP A 583 12.38 42.06 9.30
C ASP A 583 13.26 43.01 8.47
N PHE A 584 13.84 42.52 7.37
CA PHE A 584 14.58 43.36 6.42
C PHE A 584 13.72 44.52 5.88
N ILE A 585 12.49 44.23 5.42
CA ILE A 585 11.57 45.25 4.89
C ILE A 585 11.27 46.30 5.96
N PHE A 586 10.93 45.88 7.19
CA PHE A 586 10.61 46.82 8.28
C PHE A 586 11.80 47.70 8.64
N ARG A 587 13.00 47.13 8.80
CA ARG A 587 14.23 47.91 9.08
C ARG A 587 14.53 48.89 7.95
N ARG A 588 14.37 48.47 6.70
CA ARG A 588 14.60 49.33 5.53
C ARG A 588 13.61 50.49 5.48
N VAL A 589 12.32 50.21 5.66
CA VAL A 589 11.27 51.24 5.72
C VAL A 589 11.53 52.24 6.83
N CYS A 590 11.83 51.79 8.04
CA CYS A 590 12.13 52.68 9.16
C CYS A 590 13.36 53.57 8.87
N ARG A 591 14.41 53.01 8.26
CA ARG A 591 15.59 53.77 7.82
C ARG A 591 15.24 54.83 6.78
N ASP A 592 14.50 54.46 5.74
CA ASP A 592 14.13 55.38 4.66
C ASP A 592 13.24 56.54 5.19
N MET A 593 12.34 56.23 6.14
CA MET A 593 11.51 57.24 6.82
C MET A 593 12.33 58.19 7.69
N CYS A 594 13.30 57.69 8.48
CA CYS A 594 14.18 58.52 9.29
C CYS A 594 15.06 59.44 8.42
N ALA A 595 15.66 58.90 7.37
CA ALA A 595 16.49 59.65 6.43
C ALA A 595 15.72 60.83 5.82
N ARG A 596 14.45 60.61 5.48
CA ARG A 596 13.55 61.65 5.00
C ARG A 596 13.20 62.69 6.08
N GLY A 597 12.90 62.25 7.29
CA GLY A 597 12.56 63.13 8.42
C GLY A 597 13.67 64.13 8.75
N SER A 598 14.93 63.67 8.70
CA SER A 598 16.12 64.51 8.97
C SER A 598 16.34 65.65 7.96
N ARG A 599 15.72 65.59 6.76
CA ARG A 599 15.87 66.60 5.70
C ARG A 599 14.83 67.73 5.74
N GLY A 600 14.04 67.85 6.81
CA GLY A 600 13.16 69.01 7.07
C GLY A 600 11.93 69.13 6.14
N SER A 601 11.56 68.09 5.40
CA SER A 601 10.41 68.12 4.48
C SER A 601 9.09 68.14 5.25
N ARG A 602 8.22 69.16 5.04
CA ARG A 602 6.88 69.28 5.67
C ARG A 602 5.92 68.11 5.38
N VAL A 603 6.30 67.19 4.50
CA VAL A 603 5.56 65.97 4.13
C VAL A 603 6.06 64.76 4.96
N ALA A 604 6.52 65.00 6.19
CA ALA A 604 7.22 64.06 7.07
C ALA A 604 6.36 62.93 7.67
N SER A 605 5.07 62.80 7.31
CA SER A 605 4.16 61.84 7.96
C SER A 605 3.29 61.07 6.97
N VAL A 606 3.82 60.75 5.78
CA VAL A 606 3.09 59.94 4.79
C VAL A 606 3.12 58.47 5.24
N PRO A 607 1.97 57.83 5.48
CA PRO A 607 1.93 56.44 5.90
C PRO A 607 2.49 55.50 4.83
N VAL A 608 3.16 54.44 5.27
CA VAL A 608 3.74 53.41 4.42
C VAL A 608 2.94 52.11 4.59
N PHE A 609 2.36 51.61 3.50
CA PHE A 609 1.74 50.29 3.45
C PHE A 609 2.85 49.23 3.32
N VAL A 610 2.92 48.32 4.30
CA VAL A 610 3.81 47.16 4.30
C VAL A 610 2.96 45.90 4.23
N THR A 611 3.17 45.08 3.21
CA THR A 611 2.43 43.82 3.06
C THR A 611 3.00 42.76 4.00
N VAL A 612 2.11 42.10 4.73
CA VAL A 612 2.43 41.00 5.64
C VAL A 612 1.48 39.82 5.38
N PRO A 613 2.00 38.59 5.34
CA PRO A 613 1.18 37.38 5.32
C PRO A 613 0.42 37.23 6.65
N ILE A 614 -0.77 36.62 6.60
CA ILE A 614 -1.46 36.10 7.79
C ILE A 614 -1.25 34.59 7.84
N ASP A 615 -0.47 34.11 8.80
CA ASP A 615 -0.35 32.69 9.15
C ASP A 615 -0.65 32.46 10.65
N ARG A 616 -0.48 31.23 11.14
CA ARG A 616 -0.84 30.83 12.51
C ARG A 616 0.09 31.42 13.59
N ASP A 617 1.26 31.96 13.21
CA ASP A 617 2.35 32.24 14.14
C ASP A 617 2.61 33.74 14.31
N LEU A 618 1.63 34.62 14.01
CA LEU A 618 1.74 36.09 14.15
C LEU A 618 2.35 36.57 15.50
N GLU A 619 2.23 35.78 16.58
CA GLU A 619 2.84 36.07 17.89
C GLU A 619 4.38 35.98 17.90
N ASP A 620 4.96 35.07 17.10
CA ASP A 620 6.42 34.85 16.99
C ASP A 620 7.04 35.56 15.78
N THR A 621 6.25 36.39 15.07
CA THR A 621 6.72 37.12 13.89
C THR A 621 7.39 38.45 14.23
N PRO A 622 8.27 38.98 13.36
CA PRO A 622 8.78 40.35 13.45
C PRO A 622 7.67 41.41 13.54
N VAL A 623 6.46 41.09 13.07
CA VAL A 623 5.28 41.97 13.10
C VAL A 623 4.92 42.39 14.53
N ALA A 624 5.10 41.49 15.52
CA ALA A 624 4.87 41.81 16.94
C ALA A 624 5.86 42.88 17.46
N GLY A 625 7.10 42.89 16.95
CA GLY A 625 8.16 43.84 17.33
C GLY A 625 8.17 45.15 16.53
N VAL A 626 7.28 45.33 15.54
CA VAL A 626 7.26 46.56 14.71
C VAL A 626 6.99 47.80 15.54
N ALA A 627 6.11 47.71 16.54
CA ALA A 627 5.82 48.84 17.43
C ALA A 627 7.08 49.30 18.17
N ASP A 628 7.88 48.35 18.65
CA ASP A 628 9.12 48.62 19.40
C ASP A 628 10.19 49.17 18.45
N LEU A 629 10.34 48.60 17.24
CA LEU A 629 11.24 49.10 16.20
C LEU A 629 10.93 50.56 15.79
N LEU A 630 9.65 50.91 15.70
CA LEU A 630 9.21 52.29 15.42
C LEU A 630 9.51 53.22 16.60
N ALA A 631 9.26 52.77 17.83
CA ALA A 631 9.51 53.53 19.04
C ALA A 631 11.01 53.85 19.21
N ASP A 632 11.88 52.86 19.01
CA ASP A 632 13.35 53.02 19.06
C ASP A 632 13.89 54.06 18.06
N ARG A 633 13.14 54.30 16.97
CA ARG A 633 13.49 55.25 15.91
C ARG A 633 12.73 56.58 16.00
N GLY A 634 11.90 56.77 17.03
CA GLY A 634 11.08 57.97 17.22
C GLY A 634 10.00 58.15 16.14
N LEU A 635 9.60 57.07 15.46
CA LEU A 635 8.55 57.10 14.44
C LEU A 635 7.18 56.81 15.07
N PRO A 636 6.12 57.56 14.73
CA PRO A 636 4.79 57.33 15.31
C PRO A 636 4.17 56.05 14.73
N ALA A 637 3.58 55.18 15.56
CA ALA A 637 3.01 53.89 15.14
C ALA A 637 2.07 53.97 13.90
N ARG A 638 1.28 55.04 13.83
CA ARG A 638 0.38 55.36 12.69
C ARG A 638 1.07 55.59 11.33
N SER A 639 2.40 55.65 11.29
CA SER A 639 3.17 55.87 10.07
C SER A 639 3.35 54.59 9.25
N ILE A 640 3.07 53.42 9.82
CA ILE A 640 3.01 52.14 9.11
C ILE A 640 1.57 51.65 9.07
N ILE A 641 1.17 51.11 7.91
CA ILE A 641 -0.09 50.42 7.70
C ILE A 641 0.25 48.99 7.29
N LEU A 642 -0.13 48.00 8.08
CA LEU A 642 0.09 46.60 7.76
C LEU A 642 -1.00 46.11 6.81
N THR A 643 -0.63 45.76 5.57
CA THR A 643 -1.52 45.16 4.59
C THR A 643 -1.51 43.66 4.78
N LEU A 644 -2.60 43.15 5.34
CA LEU A 644 -2.82 41.74 5.60
C LEU A 644 -3.15 41.02 4.29
N MET A 645 -2.30 40.08 3.91
CA MET A 645 -2.44 39.22 2.74
C MET A 645 -2.67 37.78 3.17
N SER A 646 -3.65 37.11 2.55
CA SER A 646 -3.97 35.71 2.83
C SER A 646 -2.98 34.78 2.14
N GLY A 647 -1.99 34.24 2.86
CA GLY A 647 -1.12 33.20 2.31
C GLY A 647 -1.88 31.87 2.21
N HIS A 648 -1.99 31.28 1.01
CA HIS A 648 -2.55 29.93 0.78
C HIS A 648 -3.99 29.66 1.29
N GLY A 649 -4.79 30.71 1.45
CA GLY A 649 -6.16 30.66 1.99
C GLY A 649 -6.21 31.33 3.36
N LEU A 650 -7.30 32.02 3.70
CA LEU A 650 -7.41 32.62 5.04
C LEU A 650 -7.29 31.51 6.10
N PRO A 651 -6.25 31.53 6.97
CA PRO A 651 -6.32 30.75 8.18
C PRO A 651 -7.55 31.20 8.98
N ASP A 652 -7.99 30.33 9.89
CA ASP A 652 -9.09 30.62 10.80
C ASP A 652 -8.85 31.98 11.49
N LEU A 653 -9.56 33.02 11.04
CA LEU A 653 -9.38 34.41 11.50
C LEU A 653 -9.56 34.52 13.01
N SER A 654 -10.27 33.58 13.63
CA SER A 654 -10.39 33.46 15.08
C SER A 654 -9.04 33.27 15.79
N VAL A 655 -8.07 32.62 15.15
CA VAL A 655 -6.73 32.37 15.68
C VAL A 655 -5.84 33.61 15.57
N ALA A 656 -5.91 34.34 14.46
CA ALA A 656 -5.09 35.55 14.24
C ALA A 656 -5.69 36.81 14.90
N ALA A 657 -7.01 36.83 15.17
CA ALA A 657 -7.71 38.00 15.71
C ALA A 657 -7.13 38.56 17.02
N PRO A 658 -6.70 37.76 18.02
CA PRO A 658 -6.08 38.28 19.24
C PRO A 658 -4.79 39.06 18.95
N ALA A 659 -3.92 38.54 18.08
CA ALA A 659 -2.68 39.20 17.70
C ALA A 659 -2.93 40.52 16.96
N LEU A 660 -3.86 40.51 15.99
CA LEU A 660 -4.25 41.70 15.25
C LEU A 660 -4.90 42.77 16.16
N ARG A 661 -5.68 42.36 17.18
CA ARG A 661 -6.21 43.30 18.19
C ARG A 661 -5.13 43.95 19.04
N ARG A 662 -4.08 43.23 19.42
CA ARG A 662 -2.94 43.80 20.16
C ARG A 662 -2.16 44.80 19.31
N LEU A 663 -1.96 44.53 18.02
CA LEU A 663 -1.34 45.48 17.09
C LEU A 663 -2.19 46.75 16.95
N GLY A 664 -3.51 46.60 16.79
CA GLY A 664 -4.44 47.73 16.75
C GLY A 664 -4.43 48.55 18.04
N ALA A 665 -4.29 47.91 19.21
CA ALA A 665 -4.18 48.59 20.51
C ALA A 665 -2.88 49.41 20.68
N ARG A 666 -1.86 49.15 19.84
CA ARG A 666 -0.61 49.93 19.78
C ARG A 666 -0.63 51.03 18.69
N ASP A 667 -1.82 51.46 18.25
CA ASP A 667 -2.02 52.48 17.20
C ASP A 667 -1.45 52.12 15.80
N ILE A 668 -1.13 50.84 15.56
CA ILE A 668 -0.75 50.36 14.22
C ILE A 668 -2.02 50.15 13.39
N ARG A 669 -2.05 50.75 12.19
CA ARG A 669 -3.19 50.62 11.27
C ARG A 669 -3.10 49.31 10.49
N LEU A 670 -4.25 48.65 10.32
CA LEU A 670 -4.39 47.40 9.59
C LEU A 670 -5.25 47.61 8.34
N ALA A 671 -4.76 47.08 7.22
CA ALA A 671 -5.44 47.04 5.95
C ALA A 671 -5.67 45.59 5.51
N LEU A 672 -6.83 45.28 4.92
CA LEU A 672 -7.08 43.97 4.32
C LEU A 672 -6.90 44.03 2.80
N ASP A 673 -6.11 43.12 2.22
CA ASP A 673 -5.92 43.05 0.77
C ASP A 673 -6.96 42.19 0.04
N GLY A 674 -7.13 42.43 -1.26
CA GLY A 674 -7.89 41.55 -2.16
C GLY A 674 -9.41 41.51 -1.93
N ALA A 675 -10.02 42.58 -1.41
CA ALA A 675 -11.47 42.62 -1.16
C ALA A 675 -12.30 42.38 -2.42
N GLY A 676 -13.19 41.39 -2.37
CA GLY A 676 -14.06 40.98 -3.46
C GLY A 676 -13.42 40.05 -4.50
N GLY A 677 -12.18 39.61 -4.27
CA GLY A 677 -11.53 38.51 -4.99
C GLY A 677 -11.75 37.13 -4.33
N ASP A 678 -11.11 36.10 -4.88
CA ASP A 678 -11.31 34.68 -4.50
C ASP A 678 -10.82 34.35 -3.07
N GLN A 679 -10.07 35.26 -2.44
CA GLN A 679 -9.30 35.02 -1.21
C GLN A 679 -9.66 35.95 -0.04
N SER A 680 -10.72 36.77 -0.13
CA SER A 680 -11.16 37.64 0.97
C SER A 680 -12.56 37.27 1.47
N THR A 681 -12.67 36.96 2.76
CA THR A 681 -13.97 36.71 3.41
C THR A 681 -14.52 38.02 3.98
N LEU A 682 -15.79 38.33 3.71
CA LEU A 682 -16.48 39.49 4.33
C LEU A 682 -16.50 39.42 5.87
N ALA A 683 -16.33 38.22 6.45
CA ALA A 683 -16.16 38.01 7.88
C ALA A 683 -15.00 38.84 8.48
N ALA A 684 -13.89 38.96 7.74
CA ALA A 684 -12.72 39.74 8.16
C ALA A 684 -13.04 41.22 8.43
N TRP A 685 -14.09 41.76 7.81
CA TRP A 685 -14.44 43.18 7.93
C TRP A 685 -15.06 43.53 9.28
N TYR A 686 -15.57 42.53 10.02
CA TYR A 686 -16.17 42.74 11.34
C TYR A 686 -15.51 41.93 12.47
N GLU A 687 -14.71 40.90 12.17
CA GLU A 687 -14.02 40.09 13.20
C GLU A 687 -12.64 40.63 13.61
N VAL A 688 -12.01 41.42 12.73
CA VAL A 688 -10.66 41.97 12.89
C VAL A 688 -10.73 43.49 12.92
N PRO A 689 -9.92 44.19 13.74
CA PRO A 689 -9.91 45.65 13.80
C PRO A 689 -9.16 46.27 12.61
N ILE A 690 -9.64 46.04 11.40
CA ILE A 690 -9.13 46.68 10.19
C ILE A 690 -9.71 48.09 10.04
N GLN A 691 -8.93 49.02 9.47
CA GLN A 691 -9.40 50.39 9.15
C GLN A 691 -9.43 50.64 7.65
N ILE A 692 -8.70 49.83 6.87
CA ILE A 692 -8.53 50.03 5.44
C ILE A 692 -8.85 48.72 4.71
N VAL A 693 -9.51 48.83 3.56
CA VAL A 693 -9.78 47.72 2.66
C VAL A 693 -9.20 48.06 1.30
N ARG A 694 -8.41 47.14 0.73
CA ARG A 694 -7.86 47.29 -0.61
C ARG A 694 -8.71 46.46 -1.58
N LEU A 695 -9.34 47.12 -2.54
CA LEU A 695 -10.17 46.47 -3.55
C LEU A 695 -9.31 45.66 -4.52
N ASP A 696 -9.75 44.43 -4.81
CA ASP A 696 -9.10 43.58 -5.80
C ASP A 696 -9.13 44.21 -7.20
N ARG A 697 -8.04 44.01 -7.98
CA ARG A 697 -7.89 44.57 -9.33
C ARG A 697 -9.01 44.14 -10.29
N ARG A 698 -9.64 42.98 -10.09
CA ARG A 698 -10.77 42.52 -10.91
C ARG A 698 -11.98 43.44 -10.78
N LEU A 699 -12.17 44.07 -9.62
CA LEU A 699 -13.26 45.03 -9.39
C LEU A 699 -12.90 46.46 -9.83
N THR A 700 -11.63 46.74 -10.09
CA THR A 700 -11.17 48.04 -10.61
C THR A 700 -11.10 48.08 -12.14
N ARG A 701 -11.18 46.92 -12.82
CA ARG A 701 -11.27 46.83 -14.29
C ARG A 701 -12.62 47.32 -14.81
N LEU A 702 -12.58 48.05 -15.93
CA LEU A 702 -13.76 48.32 -16.74
C LEU A 702 -13.97 47.09 -17.61
N GLY A 703 -14.84 46.17 -17.19
CA GLY A 703 -15.06 44.88 -17.88
C GLY A 703 -15.60 45.01 -19.31
N ASP A 704 -15.61 43.90 -20.05
CA ASP A 704 -16.27 43.77 -21.36
C ASP A 704 -17.77 44.11 -21.26
N VAL A 705 -18.38 44.51 -22.38
CA VAL A 705 -19.78 44.96 -22.47
C VAL A 705 -20.77 43.97 -21.84
N SER A 706 -20.48 42.67 -21.83
CA SER A 706 -21.34 41.60 -21.27
C SER A 706 -21.25 41.40 -19.75
N THR A 707 -20.18 41.84 -19.09
CA THR A 707 -19.93 41.63 -17.65
C THR A 707 -19.86 42.92 -16.83
N ARG A 708 -19.70 44.06 -17.51
CA ARG A 708 -19.58 45.39 -16.91
C ARG A 708 -20.66 45.71 -15.87
N GLY A 709 -21.93 45.43 -16.17
CA GLY A 709 -23.04 45.71 -15.24
C GLY A 709 -22.99 44.92 -13.93
N ARG A 710 -22.51 43.67 -13.95
CA ARG A 710 -22.40 42.83 -12.73
C ARG A 710 -21.23 43.26 -11.85
N ILE A 711 -20.07 43.57 -12.45
CA ILE A 711 -18.89 44.04 -11.72
C ILE A 711 -19.17 45.41 -11.08
N ASP A 712 -19.82 46.31 -11.81
CA ASP A 712 -20.18 47.64 -11.28
C ASP A 712 -21.14 47.54 -10.08
N LEU A 713 -22.16 46.65 -10.14
CA LEU A 713 -23.07 46.39 -9.02
C LEU A 713 -22.34 45.84 -7.77
N VAL A 714 -21.47 44.84 -7.94
CA VAL A 714 -20.72 44.25 -6.82
C VAL A 714 -19.79 45.30 -6.21
N ARG A 715 -19.10 46.08 -7.05
CA ARG A 715 -18.23 47.17 -6.60
C ARG A 715 -19.00 48.21 -5.80
N GLU A 716 -20.16 48.66 -6.27
CA GLU A 716 -21.01 49.63 -5.57
C GLU A 716 -21.50 49.09 -4.23
N ALA A 717 -21.94 47.83 -4.18
CA ALA A 717 -22.37 47.18 -2.94
C ALA A 717 -21.24 47.09 -1.90
N LEU A 718 -20.03 46.72 -2.33
CA LEU A 718 -18.85 46.64 -1.45
C LEU A 718 -18.41 48.02 -0.95
N LEU A 719 -18.44 49.03 -1.82
CA LEU A 719 -18.12 50.41 -1.43
C LEU A 719 -19.13 50.97 -0.43
N ALA A 720 -20.42 50.71 -0.65
CA ALA A 720 -21.48 51.09 0.29
C ALA A 720 -21.32 50.38 1.65
N LEU A 721 -21.00 49.08 1.65
CA LEU A 721 -20.74 48.32 2.88
C LEU A 721 -19.53 48.87 3.64
N ALA A 722 -18.42 49.12 2.94
CA ALA A 722 -17.20 49.66 3.55
C ALA A 722 -17.46 51.03 4.19
N ALA A 723 -18.19 51.90 3.50
CA ALA A 723 -18.59 53.21 4.03
C ALA A 723 -19.45 53.08 5.30
N ARG A 724 -20.40 52.14 5.35
CA ARG A 724 -21.24 51.92 6.54
C ARG A 724 -20.48 51.34 7.73
N LEU A 725 -19.41 50.60 7.48
CA LEU A 725 -18.50 50.06 8.50
C LEU A 725 -17.39 51.06 8.89
N GLY A 726 -17.36 52.25 8.28
CA GLY A 726 -16.31 53.24 8.54
C GLY A 726 -14.94 52.87 7.98
N LEU A 727 -14.88 51.92 7.03
CA LEU A 727 -13.65 51.45 6.42
C LEU A 727 -13.21 52.37 5.27
N THR A 728 -11.93 52.71 5.22
CA THR A 728 -11.35 53.44 4.10
C THR A 728 -11.02 52.50 2.96
N VAL A 729 -11.45 52.80 1.73
CA VAL A 729 -11.21 51.92 0.57
C VAL A 729 -10.09 52.46 -0.33
N VAL A 730 -9.16 51.59 -0.71
CA VAL A 730 -8.07 51.86 -1.66
C VAL A 730 -8.23 50.97 -2.89
N ALA A 731 -8.40 51.56 -4.07
CA ALA A 731 -8.46 50.83 -5.33
C ALA A 731 -7.07 50.40 -5.81
N THR A 732 -6.86 49.11 -6.06
CA THR A 732 -5.59 48.57 -6.57
C THR A 732 -5.61 48.36 -8.09
N GLY A 733 -4.43 48.39 -8.72
CA GLY A 733 -4.29 48.07 -10.14
C GLY A 733 -4.93 49.06 -11.11
N LEU A 734 -4.86 50.36 -10.80
CA LEU A 734 -5.31 51.43 -11.70
C LEU A 734 -4.35 51.60 -12.88
N ASP A 735 -4.84 51.29 -14.08
CA ASP A 735 -4.07 51.36 -15.34
C ASP A 735 -4.51 52.56 -16.20
N ALA A 736 -5.80 52.94 -16.16
CA ALA A 736 -6.39 53.93 -17.05
C ALA A 736 -7.18 55.04 -16.31
N PRO A 737 -7.15 56.30 -16.79
CA PRO A 737 -7.91 57.41 -16.18
C PRO A 737 -9.42 57.17 -16.08
N ALA A 738 -9.98 56.36 -16.99
CA ALA A 738 -11.40 56.00 -16.96
C ALA A 738 -11.76 55.18 -15.70
N GLN A 739 -10.89 54.27 -15.24
CA GLN A 739 -11.09 53.50 -14.00
C GLN A 739 -11.13 54.44 -12.80
N ALA A 740 -10.18 55.37 -12.71
CA ALA A 740 -10.11 56.35 -11.63
C ALA A 740 -11.38 57.22 -11.54
N ARG A 741 -11.92 57.67 -12.69
CA ARG A 741 -13.18 58.44 -12.73
C ARG A 741 -14.37 57.62 -12.26
N SER A 742 -14.48 56.36 -12.71
CA SER A 742 -15.56 55.45 -12.32
C SER A 742 -15.55 55.16 -10.83
N LEU A 743 -14.37 54.88 -10.27
CA LEU A 743 -14.18 54.61 -8.84
C LEU A 743 -14.45 55.84 -7.98
N ALA A 744 -13.98 57.02 -8.41
CA ALA A 744 -14.26 58.27 -7.71
C ALA A 744 -15.75 58.61 -7.68
N ALA A 745 -16.48 58.35 -8.76
CA ALA A 745 -17.93 58.53 -8.83
C ALA A 745 -18.69 57.55 -7.91
N ALA A 746 -18.15 56.33 -7.74
CA ALA A 746 -18.70 55.32 -6.84
C ALA A 746 -18.31 55.51 -5.35
N GLY A 747 -17.57 56.57 -5.01
CA GLY A 747 -17.18 56.89 -3.62
C GLY A 747 -15.81 56.34 -3.19
N CYS A 748 -15.05 55.70 -4.07
CA CYS A 748 -13.67 55.29 -3.80
C CYS A 748 -12.70 56.41 -4.18
N HIS A 749 -12.11 57.06 -3.17
CA HIS A 749 -11.27 58.24 -3.40
C HIS A 749 -9.77 57.98 -3.35
N LEU A 750 -9.32 56.80 -2.94
CA LEU A 750 -7.90 56.44 -2.89
C LEU A 750 -7.59 55.36 -3.93
N GLY A 751 -6.40 55.43 -4.54
CA GLY A 751 -5.98 54.40 -5.47
C GLY A 751 -4.47 54.28 -5.67
N THR A 752 -4.04 53.12 -6.13
CA THR A 752 -2.66 52.76 -6.47
C THR A 752 -2.63 51.95 -7.76
N GLY A 753 -1.53 52.02 -8.51
CA GLY A 753 -1.33 51.29 -9.76
C GLY A 753 -0.45 52.03 -10.75
N PRO A 754 -0.20 51.46 -11.94
CA PRO A 754 0.63 52.06 -13.00
C PRO A 754 0.25 53.50 -13.35
N LEU A 755 -1.04 53.84 -13.34
CA LEU A 755 -1.53 55.20 -13.57
C LEU A 755 -1.05 56.21 -12.51
N CYS A 756 -0.86 55.75 -11.28
CA CYS A 756 -0.43 56.57 -10.14
C CYS A 756 1.10 56.77 -10.15
N GLY A 757 1.85 55.88 -10.79
CA GLY A 757 3.29 55.98 -11.01
C GLY A 757 4.00 54.66 -10.78
N PRO A 758 5.17 54.46 -11.40
CA PRO A 758 5.96 53.24 -11.18
C PRO A 758 6.60 53.23 -9.78
N PRO A 759 6.99 52.05 -9.28
CA PRO A 759 7.77 51.92 -8.05
C PRO A 759 9.14 52.60 -8.17
N ARG A 760 9.52 53.41 -7.18
CA ARG A 760 10.77 54.19 -7.17
C ARG A 760 11.32 54.34 -5.74
N PRO A 761 12.58 54.78 -5.55
CA PRO A 761 13.07 55.19 -4.22
C PRO A 761 12.12 56.21 -3.54
N MET A 762 12.00 56.16 -2.21
CA MET A 762 10.99 56.94 -1.47
C MET A 762 11.05 58.44 -1.78
N GLU A 763 12.25 58.99 -1.95
CA GLU A 763 12.48 60.41 -2.25
C GLU A 763 11.90 60.82 -3.61
N ASP A 764 12.15 60.01 -4.65
CA ASP A 764 11.72 60.28 -6.02
C ASP A 764 10.20 60.25 -6.19
N VAL A 765 9.49 59.48 -5.34
CA VAL A 765 8.02 59.40 -5.38
C VAL A 765 7.39 60.77 -5.10
N PHE A 766 7.94 61.53 -4.15
CA PHE A 766 7.40 62.83 -3.77
C PHE A 766 7.84 63.95 -4.71
N VAL A 767 9.06 63.91 -5.23
CA VAL A 767 9.54 64.85 -6.27
C VAL A 767 8.70 64.72 -7.54
N ALA A 768 8.46 63.48 -8.00
CA ALA A 768 7.60 63.22 -9.16
C ALA A 768 6.13 63.63 -8.95
N ALA A 769 5.66 63.66 -7.70
CA ALA A 769 4.32 64.12 -7.36
C ALA A 769 4.19 65.65 -7.47
N GLU A 770 5.23 66.41 -7.09
CA GLU A 770 5.25 67.88 -7.25
C GLU A 770 5.27 68.30 -8.72
N HIS A 771 6.09 67.65 -9.56
CA HIS A 771 6.12 67.93 -11.00
C HIS A 771 4.80 67.62 -11.71
N ARG A 772 4.11 66.53 -11.34
CA ARG A 772 2.79 66.20 -11.89
C ARG A 772 1.70 67.20 -11.49
N ARG A 773 1.88 67.88 -10.36
CA ARG A 773 0.98 68.94 -9.90
C ARG A 773 1.08 70.19 -10.76
N LEU A 774 2.29 70.53 -11.20
CA LEU A 774 2.58 71.71 -12.03
C LEU A 774 2.18 71.52 -13.51
N GLY A 775 2.32 70.31 -14.06
CA GLY A 775 2.02 70.03 -15.48
C GLY A 775 0.54 69.84 -15.85
N ARG A 776 -0.41 69.83 -14.90
CA ARG A 776 -1.81 69.39 -15.15
C ARG A 776 -2.91 70.43 -14.90
N HIS A 777 -2.59 71.72 -14.85
CA HIS A 777 -3.60 72.79 -14.78
C HIS A 777 -4.58 72.84 -15.98
N GLY A 778 -4.44 71.99 -17.02
CA GLY A 778 -5.37 71.87 -18.16
C GLY A 778 -6.57 70.93 -17.98
N LEU A 779 -6.75 70.24 -16.85
CA LEU A 779 -7.89 69.35 -16.58
C LEU A 779 -8.80 69.93 -15.48
N ARG A 780 -9.48 71.05 -15.74
CA ARG A 780 -10.64 71.49 -14.93
C ARG A 780 -11.94 70.90 -15.51
N PRO A 781 -12.97 70.60 -14.69
CA PRO A 781 -14.24 70.10 -15.19
C PRO A 781 -15.01 71.23 -15.88
N GLY A 782 -15.21 71.11 -17.19
CA GLY A 782 -16.09 71.98 -17.97
C GLY A 782 -17.55 71.76 -17.60
N ARG A 783 -18.29 72.87 -17.41
CA ARG A 783 -19.74 72.91 -17.21
C ARG A 783 -20.45 72.12 -18.32
N GLY A 784 -21.36 71.22 -17.96
CA GLY A 784 -22.13 70.41 -18.90
C GLY A 784 -23.19 71.22 -19.68
N PRO A 785 -23.62 70.76 -20.88
CA PRO A 785 -24.77 71.32 -21.57
C PRO A 785 -26.08 70.67 -21.05
N PRO A 786 -27.25 71.32 -21.24
CA PRO A 786 -28.49 70.93 -20.59
C PRO A 786 -29.18 69.73 -21.26
N VAL A 787 -29.90 68.98 -20.44
CA VAL A 787 -30.73 67.82 -20.77
C VAL A 787 -31.94 68.23 -21.60
N SER A 788 -32.14 67.61 -22.77
CA SER A 788 -33.42 67.65 -23.51
C SER A 788 -34.16 66.31 -23.36
N LEU A 789 -35.34 66.39 -22.74
CA LEU A 789 -36.34 65.35 -22.62
C LEU A 789 -37.00 65.09 -23.98
N LEU A 790 -37.05 63.84 -24.44
CA LEU A 790 -37.93 63.41 -25.53
C LEU A 790 -39.04 62.50 -24.98
N ARG A 791 -40.24 63.08 -24.88
CA ARG A 791 -41.52 62.36 -24.82
C ARG A 791 -41.84 61.74 -26.19
N GLY A 792 -42.48 60.58 -26.18
CA GLY A 792 -42.62 59.67 -27.33
C GLY A 792 -43.77 59.93 -28.31
N ARG A 793 -43.93 59.00 -29.27
CA ARG A 793 -45.19 58.70 -29.97
C ARG A 793 -45.13 57.39 -30.79
N ARG A 794 -46.00 56.46 -30.38
CA ARG A 794 -46.85 55.48 -31.10
C ARG A 794 -46.57 55.05 -32.57
N SER A 795 -46.46 53.71 -32.73
CA SER A 795 -47.17 52.76 -33.62
C SER A 795 -47.33 53.02 -35.13
N ARG A 796 -46.97 52.03 -35.97
CA ARG A 796 -47.89 51.15 -36.74
C ARG A 796 -47.13 50.18 -37.68
N HIS A 797 -47.61 48.92 -37.69
CA HIS A 797 -47.43 47.86 -38.71
C HIS A 797 -48.02 48.28 -40.09
N PRO A 798 -47.83 47.56 -41.25
CA PRO A 798 -47.97 46.08 -41.39
C PRO A 798 -47.20 45.31 -42.52
N ARG A 799 -47.20 43.97 -42.34
CA ARG A 799 -47.37 42.80 -43.27
C ARG A 799 -46.57 42.59 -44.60
N ALA A 800 -46.15 41.31 -44.72
CA ALA A 800 -46.13 40.37 -45.88
C ALA A 800 -45.29 40.74 -47.12
N GLY A 801 -44.21 40.02 -47.45
CA GLY A 801 -44.15 38.71 -48.15
C GLY A 801 -43.61 38.96 -49.58
N PRO A 802 -43.11 37.98 -50.36
CA PRO A 802 -42.91 36.54 -50.12
C PRO A 802 -41.50 36.15 -49.66
#